data_AF-A0A9E3FQ87-F1
#
_entry.id   AF-A0A9E3FQ87-F1
#
_cell.length_a   1.000
_cell.length_b   1.000
_cell.length_c   1.000
_cell.angle_alpha   90.00
_cell.angle_beta   90.00
_cell.angle_gamma   90.00
#
_symmetry.space_group_name_H-M   'P 1'
#
loop_
_entity.id
_entity.type
_entity.pdbx_description
1 polymer ?
#
loop_
_entity_poly.entity_id
_entity_poly.type
_entity_poly.pdbx_seq_one_letter_code
_entity_poly.pdbx_strand_id
1 'polypeptide(L)'
;MSFWNFRIRGRLYGGFGALLVFCTALAGFAVWQLLSIRDQIETMTVQSRNAVRADVIGTELQAIRRAILRYNFDQDEPSFTEAGERLSHVADLIEEAGKAATSDERRATYRELGNQVAELKRKRVILGERVQQFVAGRKVLLTQDDAVTADIRRFVEAAADTPYLQRANDLETRVRLVQVANWRMLASRDAESIAAFRVNVTKAWQAIVGLVVAEPPPDLTKLYSAVRDSLAEYSTAFEKTGPNLLRADRMYYDDVIPASKHVLDELDRIKTRTDQAFETTTAETEQRISTTVTLQEAVAAAAVIAGLLIAFLIGRSIIRPLGGLTAGMKELAAGNFSVVLPGLDRADEVGDMAQAVENFKVRAEQEAREEAEAKVLQEQMAAERRQADMKKLADGFEAAVGRIVDTVSSASNELEASASTLTTTADRAQVLTAAVVTASEQASTNVRSVASATEEMALSISEISRQVRESAKIATDAVDQARKTNGRVSELSKAASRIGDVVELIDSIAGQTNLLALNATIEAARAGDAGRGFAVVAAEVKALAEQTSKATGEIGQQITGIQAATQESVGAIKEISGTIERLSEIASTIAVAVEQQGAATQEISRNVQQAAQGTQQVSANITDVQRGASETGSASSQVLSAAQSLSSDSNRLKLEVGRFVDSVRAA
;
A
#
# COMPACT_ATOMS: atom_id res chain seq x y z
N MET A 1 50.69 2.20 50.40
CA MET A 1 50.33 3.24 51.39
C MET A 1 48.85 3.14 51.67
N SER A 2 48.45 2.89 52.91
CA SER A 2 47.03 2.78 53.29
C SER A 2 46.33 4.14 53.09
N PHE A 3 45.11 4.16 52.52
CA PHE A 3 44.24 5.34 52.38
C PHE A 3 44.03 6.08 53.73
N TRP A 4 44.29 5.36 54.82
CA TRP A 4 44.24 5.81 56.21
C TRP A 4 45.39 6.73 56.66
N ASN A 5 46.39 7.01 55.82
CA ASN A 5 47.49 7.96 56.15
C ASN A 5 47.46 9.29 55.37
N PHE A 6 46.46 9.52 54.52
CA PHE A 6 46.33 10.80 53.81
C PHE A 6 45.70 11.88 54.71
N ARG A 7 46.23 13.09 54.59
CA ARG A 7 45.65 14.33 55.13
C ARG A 7 44.20 14.54 54.65
N ILE A 8 43.32 15.11 55.48
CA ILE A 8 41.89 15.35 55.24
C ILE A 8 41.66 16.00 53.88
N ARG A 9 42.48 17.00 53.53
CA ARG A 9 42.41 17.70 52.24
C ARG A 9 42.63 16.74 51.06
N GLY A 10 43.61 15.84 51.17
CA GLY A 10 43.91 14.83 50.13
C GLY A 10 42.81 13.80 49.96
N ARG A 11 42.11 13.42 51.04
CA ARG A 11 40.97 12.49 50.99
C ARG A 11 39.75 13.11 50.30
N LEU A 12 39.46 14.38 50.59
CA LEU A 12 38.34 15.12 49.98
C LEU A 12 38.55 15.36 48.48
N TYR A 13 39.72 15.88 48.08
CA TYR A 13 40.02 16.08 46.66
C TYR A 13 40.21 14.76 45.90
N GLY A 14 40.77 13.73 46.52
CA GLY A 14 40.87 12.39 45.91
C GLY A 14 39.50 11.75 45.68
N GLY A 15 38.58 11.86 46.63
CA GLY A 15 37.20 11.38 46.50
C GLY A 15 36.42 12.13 45.41
N PHE A 16 36.48 13.47 45.41
CA PHE A 16 35.83 14.28 44.36
C PHE A 16 36.46 14.06 42.99
N GLY A 17 37.79 13.95 42.91
CA GLY A 17 38.51 13.69 41.66
C GLY A 17 38.15 12.35 41.05
N ALA A 18 38.05 11.29 41.86
CA ALA A 18 37.61 9.96 41.41
C ALA A 18 36.16 9.98 40.89
N LEU A 19 35.26 10.69 41.58
CA LEU A 19 33.87 10.89 41.15
C LEU A 19 33.78 11.63 39.81
N LEU A 20 34.58 12.69 39.63
CA LEU A 20 34.65 13.45 38.39
C LEU A 20 35.12 12.56 37.22
N VAL A 21 36.24 11.86 37.38
CA VAL A 21 36.77 10.95 36.34
C VAL A 21 35.75 9.87 35.96
N PHE A 22 35.06 9.31 36.96
CA PHE A 22 34.02 8.31 36.74
C PHE A 22 32.83 8.89 35.96
N CYS A 23 32.35 10.08 36.32
CA CYS A 23 31.28 10.78 35.59
C CYS A 23 31.68 11.10 34.14
N THR A 24 32.92 11.54 33.89
CA THR A 24 33.39 11.83 32.53
C THR A 24 33.49 10.57 31.68
N ALA A 25 33.95 9.45 32.25
CA ALA A 25 34.00 8.16 31.57
C ALA A 25 32.59 7.65 31.22
N LEU A 26 31.64 7.80 32.14
CA LEU A 26 30.21 7.51 31.93
C LEU A 26 29.62 8.34 30.78
N ALA A 27 29.88 9.64 30.77
CA ALA A 27 29.41 10.54 29.72
C ALA A 27 30.02 10.18 28.34
N GLY A 28 31.33 9.88 28.30
CA GLY A 28 32.00 9.43 27.07
C GLY A 28 31.43 8.12 26.53
N PHE A 29 31.17 7.15 27.42
CA PHE A 29 30.54 5.88 27.07
C PHE A 29 29.11 6.08 26.51
N ALA A 30 28.30 6.92 27.15
CA ALA A 30 26.95 7.24 26.68
C ALA A 30 26.94 7.89 25.28
N VAL A 31 27.87 8.81 25.01
CA VAL A 31 28.01 9.44 23.68
C VAL A 31 28.41 8.42 22.62
N TRP A 32 29.38 7.55 22.89
CA TRP A 32 29.81 6.50 21.95
C TRP A 32 28.64 5.56 21.59
N GLN A 33 27.82 5.22 22.57
CA GLN A 33 26.67 4.33 22.40
C GLN A 33 25.54 5.00 21.59
N LEU A 34 25.25 6.28 21.84
CA LEU A 34 24.32 7.07 21.03
C LEU A 34 24.74 7.15 19.56
N LEU A 35 26.05 7.29 19.30
CA LEU A 35 26.59 7.26 17.94
C LEU A 35 26.40 5.88 17.27
N SER A 36 26.56 4.78 18.01
CA SER A 36 26.32 3.43 17.48
C SER A 36 24.84 3.19 17.16
N ILE A 37 23.91 3.66 17.99
CA ILE A 37 22.46 3.52 17.74
C ILE A 37 22.06 4.35 16.51
N ARG A 38 22.63 5.56 16.37
CA ARG A 38 22.38 6.43 15.21
C ARG A 38 22.74 5.73 13.87
N ASP A 39 23.88 5.06 13.81
CA ASP A 39 24.34 4.34 12.61
C ASP A 39 23.40 3.17 12.24
N GLN A 40 22.85 2.47 13.24
CA GLN A 40 21.84 1.42 13.02
C GLN A 40 20.52 1.98 12.52
N ILE A 41 20.04 3.10 13.08
CA ILE A 41 18.81 3.77 12.61
C ILE A 41 18.96 4.23 11.16
N GLU A 42 20.14 4.74 10.79
CA GLU A 42 20.45 5.11 9.40
C GLU A 42 20.38 3.89 8.47
N THR A 43 20.95 2.76 8.90
CA THR A 43 20.86 1.48 8.17
C THR A 43 19.42 0.99 8.02
N MET A 44 18.60 1.06 9.07
CA MET A 44 17.17 0.71 9.02
C MET A 44 16.40 1.60 8.03
N THR A 45 16.71 2.90 7.99
CA THR A 45 16.07 3.86 7.08
C THR A 45 16.37 3.52 5.61
N VAL A 46 17.60 3.15 5.31
CA VAL A 46 18.00 2.71 3.96
C VAL A 46 17.32 1.40 3.57
N GLN A 47 17.25 0.43 4.48
CA GLN A 47 16.58 -0.85 4.23
C GLN A 47 15.07 -0.68 4.01
N SER A 48 14.39 0.13 4.83
CA SER A 48 12.96 0.45 4.68
C SER A 48 12.67 1.12 3.33
N ARG A 49 13.47 2.10 2.91
CA ARG A 49 13.33 2.73 1.59
C ARG A 49 13.51 1.73 0.44
N ASN A 50 14.44 0.79 0.57
CA ASN A 50 14.64 -0.24 -0.45
C ASN A 50 13.49 -1.25 -0.51
N ALA A 51 12.89 -1.61 0.64
CA ALA A 51 11.70 -2.46 0.67
C ALA A 51 10.51 -1.80 -0.03
N VAL A 52 10.25 -0.51 0.26
CA VAL A 52 9.19 0.27 -0.41
C VAL A 52 9.45 0.36 -1.92
N ARG A 53 10.70 0.61 -2.35
CA ARG A 53 11.05 0.63 -3.77
C ARG A 53 10.78 -0.71 -4.46
N ALA A 54 11.14 -1.82 -3.83
CA ALA A 54 10.86 -3.15 -4.38
C ALA A 54 9.35 -3.38 -4.57
N ASP A 55 8.52 -2.92 -3.64
CA ASP A 55 7.05 -3.02 -3.73
C ASP A 55 6.46 -2.16 -4.86
N VAL A 56 6.97 -0.94 -5.02
CA VAL A 56 6.60 -0.04 -6.13
C VAL A 56 6.97 -0.67 -7.48
N ILE A 57 8.20 -1.20 -7.63
CA ILE A 57 8.64 -1.89 -8.84
C ILE A 57 7.71 -3.09 -9.15
N GLY A 58 7.32 -3.85 -8.13
CA GLY A 58 6.44 -5.00 -8.29
C GLY A 58 5.05 -4.61 -8.80
N THR A 59 4.49 -3.55 -8.22
CA THR A 59 3.20 -2.99 -8.65
C THR A 59 3.24 -2.50 -10.09
N GLU A 60 4.30 -1.78 -10.47
CA GLU A 60 4.52 -1.30 -11.84
C GLU A 60 4.64 -2.46 -12.85
N LEU A 61 5.38 -3.52 -12.51
CA LEU A 61 5.52 -4.71 -13.36
C LEU A 61 4.18 -5.42 -13.60
N GLN A 62 3.31 -5.49 -12.59
CA GLN A 62 1.97 -6.04 -12.77
C GLN A 62 1.11 -5.15 -13.68
N ALA A 63 1.23 -3.82 -13.57
CA ALA A 63 0.56 -2.89 -14.48
C ALA A 63 1.06 -3.04 -15.92
N ILE A 64 2.38 -3.14 -16.13
CA ILE A 64 3.00 -3.40 -17.42
C ILE A 64 2.44 -4.69 -18.04
N ARG A 65 2.34 -5.78 -17.27
CA ARG A 65 1.84 -7.07 -17.76
C ARG A 65 0.38 -6.99 -18.23
N ARG A 66 -0.47 -6.26 -17.49
CA ARG A 66 -1.87 -5.98 -17.89
C ARG A 66 -1.95 -5.12 -19.15
N ALA A 67 -1.13 -4.08 -19.24
CA ALA A 67 -1.12 -3.19 -20.38
C ALA A 67 -0.62 -3.90 -21.67
N ILE A 68 0.39 -4.76 -21.58
CA ILE A 68 0.83 -5.59 -22.72
C ILE A 68 -0.24 -6.61 -23.13
N LEU A 69 -0.96 -7.20 -22.16
CA LEU A 69 -2.08 -8.10 -22.45
C LEU A 69 -3.17 -7.38 -23.26
N ARG A 70 -3.63 -6.23 -22.78
CA ARG A 70 -4.63 -5.40 -23.47
C ARG A 70 -4.17 -5.03 -24.88
N TYR A 71 -2.92 -4.64 -25.05
CA TYR A 71 -2.39 -4.37 -26.38
C TYR A 71 -2.41 -5.60 -27.29
N ASN A 72 -2.01 -6.78 -26.82
CA ASN A 72 -1.98 -7.99 -27.66
C ASN A 72 -3.39 -8.44 -28.12
N PHE A 73 -4.40 -8.27 -27.27
CA PHE A 73 -5.76 -8.71 -27.56
C PHE A 73 -6.61 -7.62 -28.19
N ASP A 74 -6.64 -6.43 -27.59
CA ASP A 74 -7.51 -5.32 -27.96
C ASP A 74 -6.85 -4.35 -28.97
N GLN A 75 -5.53 -4.45 -29.16
CA GLN A 75 -4.72 -3.53 -29.97
C GLN A 75 -4.80 -2.07 -29.51
N ASP A 76 -4.94 -1.88 -28.20
CA ASP A 76 -5.01 -0.57 -27.54
C ASP A 76 -3.62 0.09 -27.47
N GLU A 77 -3.32 0.98 -28.42
CA GLU A 77 -2.04 1.71 -28.48
C GLU A 77 -1.74 2.58 -27.23
N PRO A 78 -2.74 3.19 -26.55
CA PRO A 78 -2.52 3.82 -25.25
C PRO A 78 -1.91 2.86 -24.21
N SER A 79 -2.44 1.64 -24.07
CA SER A 79 -1.87 0.62 -23.17
C SER A 79 -0.44 0.23 -23.59
N PHE A 80 -0.15 0.17 -24.89
CA PHE A 80 1.23 -0.04 -25.35
C PHE A 80 2.13 1.15 -25.04
N THR A 81 1.64 2.38 -25.05
CA THR A 81 2.47 3.54 -24.66
C THR A 81 2.73 3.53 -23.15
N GLU A 82 1.67 3.33 -22.35
CA GLU A 82 1.73 3.24 -20.89
C GLU A 82 2.73 2.17 -20.42
N ALA A 83 2.68 0.97 -20.99
CA ALA A 83 3.62 -0.10 -20.63
C ALA A 83 5.10 0.30 -20.86
N GLY A 84 5.37 1.24 -21.78
CA GLY A 84 6.72 1.63 -22.19
C GLY A 84 7.28 2.70 -21.28
N GLU A 85 6.43 3.64 -20.90
CA GLU A 85 6.70 4.65 -19.86
C GLU A 85 6.96 3.96 -18.52
N ARG A 86 6.07 3.06 -18.10
CA ARG A 86 6.23 2.30 -16.86
C ARG A 86 7.50 1.44 -16.84
N LEU A 87 7.82 0.75 -17.95
CA LEU A 87 9.07 -0.01 -18.05
C LEU A 87 10.31 0.87 -17.92
N SER A 88 10.25 2.10 -18.42
CA SER A 88 11.36 3.06 -18.30
C SER A 88 11.48 3.56 -16.86
N HIS A 89 10.35 3.90 -16.23
CA HIS A 89 10.33 4.27 -14.81
C HIS A 89 10.83 3.14 -13.90
N VAL A 90 10.45 1.88 -14.17
CA VAL A 90 10.98 0.71 -13.45
C VAL A 90 12.49 0.58 -13.62
N ALA A 91 13.01 0.80 -14.83
CA ALA A 91 14.45 0.77 -15.06
C ALA A 91 15.18 1.86 -14.25
N ASP A 92 14.63 3.08 -14.18
CA ASP A 92 15.18 4.18 -13.39
C ASP A 92 15.18 3.83 -11.88
N LEU A 93 14.08 3.28 -11.37
CA LEU A 93 13.96 2.85 -9.97
C LEU A 93 14.98 1.76 -9.62
N ILE A 94 15.21 0.80 -10.53
CA ILE A 94 16.20 -0.27 -10.36
C ILE A 94 17.62 0.33 -10.37
N GLU A 95 17.91 1.28 -11.26
CA GLU A 95 19.21 1.95 -11.30
C GLU A 95 19.48 2.75 -10.02
N GLU A 96 18.49 3.50 -9.54
CA GLU A 96 18.57 4.22 -8.26
C GLU A 96 18.78 3.28 -7.08
N ALA A 97 18.04 2.16 -7.03
CA ALA A 97 18.20 1.14 -5.98
C ALA A 97 19.59 0.50 -6.04
N GLY A 98 20.11 0.26 -7.26
CA GLY A 98 21.48 -0.18 -7.48
C GLY A 98 22.51 0.83 -6.96
N LYS A 99 22.37 2.13 -7.23
CA LYS A 99 23.29 3.17 -6.74
C LYS A 99 23.25 3.31 -5.21
N ALA A 100 22.07 3.14 -4.60
CA ALA A 100 21.89 3.22 -3.16
C ALA A 100 22.30 1.94 -2.40
N ALA A 101 22.61 0.85 -3.12
CA ALA A 101 22.95 -0.42 -2.49
C ALA A 101 24.36 -0.39 -1.87
N THR A 102 24.42 -0.71 -0.58
CA THR A 102 25.64 -0.66 0.24
C THR A 102 26.62 -1.81 -0.01
N SER A 103 26.17 -2.96 -0.53
CA SER A 103 27.02 -4.13 -0.82
C SER A 103 27.20 -4.38 -2.33
N ASP A 104 28.37 -4.89 -2.71
CA ASP A 104 28.67 -5.27 -4.11
C ASP A 104 27.70 -6.36 -4.63
N GLU A 105 27.29 -7.29 -3.77
CA GLU A 105 26.35 -8.36 -4.09
C GLU A 105 24.95 -7.81 -4.43
N ARG A 106 24.43 -6.86 -3.64
CA ARG A 106 23.16 -6.18 -3.94
C ARG A 106 23.25 -5.36 -5.22
N ARG A 107 24.38 -4.67 -5.44
CA ARG A 107 24.66 -3.95 -6.70
C ARG A 107 24.69 -4.88 -7.90
N ALA A 108 25.19 -6.10 -7.76
CA ALA A 108 25.15 -7.11 -8.83
C ALA A 108 23.71 -7.59 -9.10
N THR A 109 22.93 -7.81 -8.03
CA THR A 109 21.53 -8.26 -8.14
C THR A 109 20.65 -7.23 -8.86
N TYR A 110 20.74 -5.94 -8.51
CA TYR A 110 19.99 -4.89 -9.21
C TYR A 110 20.45 -4.69 -10.66
N ARG A 111 21.74 -4.87 -10.97
CA ARG A 111 22.23 -4.86 -12.35
C ARG A 111 21.61 -5.98 -13.19
N GLU A 112 21.53 -7.17 -12.62
CA GLU A 112 20.90 -8.31 -13.29
C GLU A 112 19.40 -8.09 -13.51
N LEU A 113 18.69 -7.59 -12.49
CA LEU A 113 17.28 -7.21 -12.62
C LEU A 113 17.09 -6.15 -13.73
N GLY A 114 17.98 -5.16 -13.80
CA GLY A 114 17.98 -4.15 -14.86
C GLY A 114 18.17 -4.74 -16.26
N ASN A 115 19.06 -5.72 -16.42
CA ASN A 115 19.26 -6.43 -17.69
C ASN A 115 17.99 -7.17 -18.12
N GLN A 116 17.29 -7.82 -17.18
CA GLN A 116 16.05 -8.54 -17.46
C GLN A 116 14.90 -7.60 -17.82
N VAL A 117 14.79 -6.46 -17.15
CA VAL A 117 13.82 -5.41 -17.52
C VAL A 117 14.13 -4.86 -18.93
N ALA A 118 15.40 -4.67 -19.28
CA ALA A 118 15.81 -4.27 -20.62
C ALA A 118 15.48 -5.35 -21.68
N GLU A 119 15.62 -6.63 -21.35
CA GLU A 119 15.17 -7.73 -22.21
C GLU A 119 13.65 -7.74 -22.40
N LEU A 120 12.88 -7.59 -21.31
CA LEU A 120 11.42 -7.47 -21.37
C LEU A 120 10.99 -6.29 -22.26
N LYS A 121 11.66 -5.14 -22.13
CA LYS A 121 11.45 -3.97 -22.98
C LYS A 121 11.71 -4.28 -24.46
N ARG A 122 12.77 -5.02 -24.79
CA ARG A 122 13.05 -5.46 -26.17
C ARG A 122 11.96 -6.41 -26.70
N LYS A 123 11.61 -7.46 -25.93
CA LYS A 123 10.58 -8.44 -26.32
C LYS A 123 9.23 -7.78 -26.57
N ARG A 124 8.85 -6.82 -25.73
CA ARG A 124 7.66 -5.99 -25.87
C ARG A 124 7.64 -5.18 -27.17
N VAL A 125 8.77 -4.56 -27.56
CA VAL A 125 8.86 -3.82 -28.83
C VAL A 125 8.65 -4.74 -30.02
N ILE A 126 9.28 -5.92 -30.03
CA ILE A 126 9.13 -6.90 -31.12
C ILE A 126 7.69 -7.42 -31.19
N LEU A 127 7.03 -7.65 -30.04
CA LEU A 127 5.60 -7.96 -29.98
C LEU A 127 4.77 -6.82 -30.60
N GLY A 128 5.08 -5.57 -30.24
CA GLY A 128 4.57 -4.34 -30.85
C GLY A 128 4.52 -4.38 -32.37
N GLU A 129 5.69 -4.56 -32.97
CA GLU A 129 5.85 -4.63 -34.43
C GLU A 129 4.98 -5.75 -35.05
N ARG A 130 4.88 -6.90 -34.38
CA ARG A 130 4.09 -8.04 -34.88
C ARG A 130 2.59 -7.76 -34.83
N VAL A 131 2.11 -7.17 -33.74
CA VAL A 131 0.69 -6.76 -33.60
C VAL A 131 0.34 -5.69 -34.64
N GLN A 132 1.22 -4.71 -34.87
CA GLN A 132 1.00 -3.70 -35.92
C GLN A 132 0.93 -4.32 -37.33
N GLN A 133 1.79 -5.30 -37.65
CA GLN A 133 1.71 -6.04 -38.91
C GLN A 133 0.38 -6.78 -39.05
N PHE A 134 -0.13 -7.37 -37.97
CA PHE A 134 -1.46 -7.98 -37.95
C PHE A 134 -2.56 -6.94 -38.17
N VAL A 135 -2.55 -5.80 -37.47
CA VAL A 135 -3.57 -4.75 -37.61
C VAL A 135 -3.61 -4.21 -39.05
N ALA A 136 -2.44 -3.93 -39.64
CA ALA A 136 -2.33 -3.51 -41.03
C ALA A 136 -2.84 -4.59 -42.00
N GLY A 137 -2.45 -5.85 -41.78
CA GLY A 137 -2.90 -6.98 -42.58
C GLY A 137 -4.41 -7.19 -42.50
N ARG A 138 -4.99 -7.10 -41.29
CA ARG A 138 -6.44 -7.24 -41.07
C ARG A 138 -7.23 -6.20 -41.83
N LYS A 139 -6.76 -4.95 -41.89
CA LYS A 139 -7.43 -3.92 -42.69
C LYS A 139 -7.51 -4.31 -44.16
N VAL A 140 -6.39 -4.75 -44.75
CA VAL A 140 -6.34 -5.23 -46.15
C VAL A 140 -7.23 -6.45 -46.32
N LEU A 141 -7.18 -7.39 -45.38
CA LEU A 141 -7.98 -8.61 -45.40
C LEU A 141 -9.49 -8.33 -45.44
N LEU A 142 -9.97 -7.41 -44.62
CA LEU A 142 -11.39 -7.02 -44.60
C LEU A 142 -11.80 -6.28 -45.88
N THR A 143 -10.94 -5.42 -46.44
CA THR A 143 -11.20 -4.79 -47.74
C THR A 143 -11.30 -5.83 -48.86
N GLN A 144 -10.47 -6.87 -48.83
CA GLN A 144 -10.51 -7.95 -49.81
C GLN A 144 -11.73 -8.88 -49.61
N ASP A 145 -12.19 -9.05 -48.35
CA ASP A 145 -13.44 -9.74 -48.02
C ASP A 145 -14.66 -9.03 -48.65
N ASP A 146 -14.70 -7.69 -48.56
CA ASP A 146 -15.74 -6.88 -49.19
C ASP A 146 -15.71 -7.00 -50.72
N ALA A 147 -14.51 -6.97 -51.32
CA ALA A 147 -14.32 -7.08 -52.77
C ALA A 147 -14.83 -8.44 -53.30
N VAL A 148 -14.40 -9.55 -52.70
CA VAL A 148 -14.87 -10.89 -53.12
C VAL A 148 -16.37 -11.06 -52.90
N THR A 149 -16.94 -10.46 -51.84
CA THR A 149 -18.39 -10.43 -51.59
C THR A 149 -19.15 -9.68 -52.69
N ALA A 150 -18.61 -8.55 -53.15
CA ALA A 150 -19.23 -7.76 -54.21
C ALA A 150 -19.13 -8.44 -55.58
N ASP A 151 -18.01 -9.09 -55.88
CA ASP A 151 -17.82 -9.84 -57.13
C ASP A 151 -18.72 -11.08 -57.16
N ILE A 152 -18.79 -11.86 -56.08
CA ILE A 152 -19.60 -13.08 -56.05
C ILE A 152 -21.09 -12.76 -56.17
N ARG A 153 -21.55 -11.68 -55.53
CA ARG A 153 -22.93 -11.21 -55.66
C ARG A 153 -23.27 -10.86 -57.10
N ARG A 154 -22.44 -10.04 -57.76
CA ARG A 154 -22.64 -9.67 -59.17
C ARG A 154 -22.66 -10.90 -60.09
N PHE A 155 -21.82 -11.89 -59.82
CA PHE A 155 -21.81 -13.13 -60.57
C PHE A 155 -23.09 -13.96 -60.38
N VAL A 156 -23.56 -14.12 -59.14
CA VAL A 156 -24.80 -14.85 -58.83
C VAL A 156 -26.02 -14.14 -59.43
N GLU A 157 -26.12 -12.81 -59.30
CA GLU A 157 -27.19 -12.00 -59.89
C GLU A 157 -27.25 -12.15 -61.41
N ALA A 158 -26.11 -12.08 -62.10
CA ALA A 158 -26.05 -12.27 -63.55
C ALA A 158 -26.36 -13.71 -63.99
N ALA A 159 -26.17 -14.70 -63.11
CA ALA A 159 -26.44 -16.10 -63.38
C ALA A 159 -27.90 -16.51 -63.10
N ALA A 160 -28.71 -15.65 -62.46
CA ALA A 160 -30.05 -15.96 -61.95
C ALA A 160 -30.97 -16.62 -63.00
N ASP A 161 -31.03 -16.07 -64.21
CA ASP A 161 -31.90 -16.56 -65.28
C ASP A 161 -31.16 -17.46 -66.29
N THR A 162 -30.03 -18.04 -65.87
CA THR A 162 -29.17 -18.87 -66.74
C THR A 162 -29.05 -20.30 -66.22
N PRO A 163 -28.69 -21.28 -67.08
CA PRO A 163 -28.38 -22.64 -66.63
C PRO A 163 -27.21 -22.74 -65.62
N TYR A 164 -26.47 -21.65 -65.39
CA TYR A 164 -25.30 -21.60 -64.51
C TYR A 164 -25.64 -21.24 -63.06
N LEU A 165 -26.89 -20.90 -62.73
CA LEU A 165 -27.30 -20.48 -61.38
C LEU A 165 -26.84 -21.45 -60.29
N GLN A 166 -27.04 -22.76 -60.48
CA GLN A 166 -26.63 -23.75 -59.47
C GLN A 166 -25.12 -23.73 -59.20
N ARG A 167 -24.30 -23.55 -60.24
CA ARG A 167 -22.84 -23.45 -60.10
C ARG A 167 -22.43 -22.13 -59.46
N ALA A 168 -23.16 -21.05 -59.74
CA ALA A 168 -22.95 -19.76 -59.08
C ALA A 168 -23.25 -19.84 -57.57
N ASN A 169 -24.35 -20.49 -57.19
CA ASN A 169 -24.71 -20.71 -55.78
C ASN A 169 -23.74 -21.64 -55.04
N ASP A 170 -23.24 -22.70 -55.70
CA ASP A 170 -22.19 -23.56 -55.12
C ASP A 170 -20.89 -22.77 -54.88
N LEU A 171 -20.49 -21.93 -55.83
CA LEU A 171 -19.33 -21.04 -55.65
C LEU A 171 -19.56 -20.05 -54.51
N GLU A 172 -20.73 -19.41 -54.45
CA GLU A 172 -21.09 -18.48 -53.37
C GLU A 172 -21.02 -19.16 -52.00
N THR A 173 -21.58 -20.36 -51.88
CA THR A 173 -21.53 -21.14 -50.64
C THR A 173 -20.10 -21.41 -50.20
N ARG A 174 -19.22 -21.79 -51.14
CA ARG A 174 -17.81 -22.05 -50.85
C ARG A 174 -17.05 -20.79 -50.46
N VAL A 175 -17.30 -19.67 -51.15
CA VAL A 175 -16.73 -18.37 -50.76
C VAL A 175 -17.20 -17.99 -49.35
N ARG A 176 -18.48 -18.10 -49.03
CA ARG A 176 -18.98 -17.84 -47.66
C ARG A 176 -18.31 -18.71 -46.59
N LEU A 177 -18.02 -19.98 -46.89
CA LEU A 177 -17.27 -20.85 -45.97
C LEU A 177 -15.82 -20.39 -45.77
N VAL A 178 -15.18 -19.77 -46.78
CA VAL A 178 -13.88 -19.11 -46.63
C VAL A 178 -14.00 -17.93 -45.66
N GLN A 179 -15.02 -17.09 -45.84
CA GLN A 179 -15.25 -15.92 -44.98
C GLN A 179 -15.54 -16.30 -43.53
N VAL A 180 -16.38 -17.33 -43.32
CA VAL A 180 -16.66 -17.87 -41.98
C VAL A 180 -15.38 -18.38 -41.31
N ALA A 181 -14.50 -19.05 -42.06
CA ALA A 181 -13.22 -19.50 -41.52
C ALA A 181 -12.30 -18.32 -41.15
N ASN A 182 -12.33 -17.22 -41.90
CA ASN A 182 -11.61 -15.99 -41.55
C ASN A 182 -12.12 -15.38 -40.25
N TRP A 183 -13.44 -15.17 -40.12
CA TRP A 183 -14.04 -14.65 -38.90
C TRP A 183 -13.79 -15.55 -37.70
N ARG A 184 -13.85 -16.87 -37.88
CA ARG A 184 -13.45 -17.82 -36.86
C ARG A 184 -12.01 -17.60 -36.44
N MET A 185 -11.05 -17.49 -37.38
CA MET A 185 -9.64 -17.25 -37.07
C MET A 185 -9.41 -15.96 -36.26
N LEU A 186 -10.08 -14.86 -36.62
CA LEU A 186 -9.98 -13.61 -35.89
C LEU A 186 -10.53 -13.72 -34.46
N ALA A 187 -11.56 -14.54 -34.26
CA ALA A 187 -12.19 -14.74 -32.96
C ALA A 187 -11.46 -15.76 -32.07
N SER A 188 -11.12 -16.93 -32.62
CA SER A 188 -10.57 -18.06 -31.87
C SER A 188 -9.05 -18.08 -31.81
N ARG A 189 -8.36 -17.37 -32.72
CA ARG A 189 -6.90 -17.21 -32.74
C ARG A 189 -6.16 -18.55 -32.64
N ASP A 190 -6.63 -19.56 -33.37
CA ASP A 190 -6.07 -20.91 -33.36
C ASP A 190 -5.55 -21.35 -34.74
N ALA A 191 -4.66 -22.36 -34.75
CA ALA A 191 -4.08 -22.87 -36.00
C ALA A 191 -5.07 -23.70 -36.85
N GLU A 192 -6.11 -24.28 -36.25
CA GLU A 192 -7.12 -25.09 -36.94
C GLU A 192 -8.00 -24.20 -37.85
N SER A 193 -8.29 -22.98 -37.42
CA SER A 193 -9.04 -21.98 -38.18
C SER A 193 -8.31 -21.56 -39.47
N ILE A 194 -6.97 -21.43 -39.41
CA ILE A 194 -6.12 -21.19 -40.59
C ILE A 194 -6.16 -22.40 -41.54
N ALA A 195 -6.08 -23.62 -40.99
CA ALA A 195 -6.18 -24.83 -41.80
C ALA A 195 -7.56 -24.94 -42.48
N ALA A 196 -8.64 -24.64 -41.75
CA ALA A 196 -9.99 -24.63 -42.28
C ALA A 196 -10.16 -23.59 -43.40
N PHE A 197 -9.59 -22.40 -43.25
CA PHE A 197 -9.59 -21.38 -44.30
C PHE A 197 -8.94 -21.91 -45.59
N ARG A 198 -7.73 -22.47 -45.50
CA ARG A 198 -7.01 -23.05 -46.66
C ARG A 198 -7.79 -24.16 -47.36
N VAL A 199 -8.43 -25.04 -46.59
CA VAL A 199 -9.30 -26.09 -47.12
C VAL A 199 -10.50 -25.51 -47.87
N ASN A 200 -11.15 -24.49 -47.30
CA ASN A 200 -12.30 -23.84 -47.94
C ASN A 200 -11.90 -23.05 -49.20
N VAL A 201 -10.73 -22.40 -49.20
CA VAL A 201 -10.18 -21.76 -50.40
C VAL A 201 -9.96 -22.78 -51.50
N THR A 202 -9.39 -23.94 -51.18
CA THR A 202 -9.19 -25.04 -52.14
C THR A 202 -10.53 -25.50 -52.73
N LYS A 203 -11.57 -25.64 -51.88
CA LYS A 203 -12.92 -26.00 -52.34
C LYS A 203 -13.52 -24.94 -53.25
N ALA A 204 -13.35 -23.66 -52.95
CA ALA A 204 -13.82 -22.56 -53.78
C ALA A 204 -13.10 -22.54 -55.15
N TRP A 205 -11.79 -22.76 -55.17
CA TRP A 205 -11.03 -22.93 -56.41
C TRP A 205 -11.53 -24.08 -57.27
N GLN A 206 -11.87 -25.23 -56.68
CA GLN A 206 -12.45 -26.35 -57.41
C GLN A 206 -13.79 -26.00 -58.09
N ALA A 207 -14.64 -25.19 -57.44
CA ALA A 207 -15.88 -24.71 -58.05
C ALA A 207 -15.62 -23.74 -59.21
N ILE A 208 -14.62 -22.87 -59.10
CA ILE A 208 -14.18 -22.00 -60.20
C ILE A 208 -13.68 -22.83 -61.38
N VAL A 209 -12.86 -23.86 -61.15
CA VAL A 209 -12.41 -24.77 -62.21
C VAL A 209 -13.60 -25.46 -62.87
N GLY A 210 -14.59 -25.88 -62.08
CA GLY A 210 -15.84 -26.43 -62.60
C GLY A 210 -16.57 -25.47 -63.55
N LEU A 211 -16.59 -24.17 -63.24
CA LEU A 211 -17.17 -23.13 -64.12
C LEU A 211 -16.36 -22.96 -65.41
N VAL A 212 -15.03 -22.99 -65.35
CA VAL A 212 -14.16 -22.92 -66.54
C VAL A 212 -14.50 -24.06 -67.52
N VAL A 213 -14.63 -25.29 -67.01
CA VAL A 213 -14.96 -26.48 -67.82
C VAL A 213 -16.37 -26.40 -68.43
N ALA A 214 -17.28 -25.66 -67.81
CA ALA A 214 -18.65 -25.51 -68.30
C ALA A 214 -18.79 -24.47 -69.42
N GLU A 215 -17.73 -23.73 -69.75
CA GLU A 215 -17.67 -22.74 -70.84
C GLU A 215 -18.86 -21.76 -70.86
N PRO A 216 -19.09 -20.98 -69.79
CA PRO A 216 -20.19 -20.02 -69.73
C PRO A 216 -20.04 -18.88 -70.75
N PRO A 217 -21.14 -18.19 -71.09
CA PRO A 217 -21.11 -17.02 -71.97
C PRO A 217 -20.06 -15.97 -71.54
N PRO A 218 -19.54 -15.16 -72.48
CA PRO A 218 -18.47 -14.19 -72.20
C PRO A 218 -18.75 -13.25 -71.01
N ASP A 219 -19.99 -12.81 -70.85
CA ASP A 219 -20.40 -11.92 -69.76
C ASP A 219 -20.25 -12.58 -68.38
N LEU A 220 -20.68 -13.84 -68.25
CA LEU A 220 -20.48 -14.63 -67.03
C LEU A 220 -19.01 -15.00 -66.84
N THR A 221 -18.28 -15.25 -67.93
CA THR A 221 -16.84 -15.53 -67.89
C THR A 221 -16.05 -14.39 -67.26
N LYS A 222 -16.38 -13.15 -67.63
CA LYS A 222 -15.80 -11.95 -67.04
C LYS A 222 -16.09 -11.86 -65.55
N LEU A 223 -17.32 -12.16 -65.14
CA LEU A 223 -17.76 -12.04 -63.73
C LEU A 223 -17.14 -13.10 -62.83
N TYR A 224 -17.13 -14.39 -63.20
CA TYR A 224 -16.48 -15.39 -62.35
C TYR A 224 -14.94 -15.23 -62.35
N SER A 225 -14.35 -14.67 -63.41
CA SER A 225 -12.92 -14.32 -63.42
C SER A 225 -12.60 -13.21 -62.42
N ALA A 226 -13.49 -12.23 -62.25
CA ALA A 226 -13.35 -11.22 -61.19
C ALA A 226 -13.40 -11.87 -59.80
N VAL A 227 -14.37 -12.78 -59.55
CA VAL A 227 -14.44 -13.56 -58.30
C VAL A 227 -13.17 -14.36 -58.04
N ARG A 228 -12.62 -14.98 -59.10
CA ARG A 228 -11.37 -15.72 -59.02
C ARG A 228 -10.22 -14.85 -58.55
N ASP A 229 -10.09 -13.67 -59.15
CA ASP A 229 -8.98 -12.77 -58.88
C ASP A 229 -9.12 -12.15 -57.47
N SER A 230 -10.31 -11.72 -57.06
CA SER A 230 -10.56 -11.21 -55.69
C SER A 230 -10.43 -12.30 -54.63
N LEU A 231 -10.84 -13.56 -54.90
CA LEU A 231 -10.58 -14.69 -54.00
C LEU A 231 -9.07 -14.96 -53.85
N ALA A 232 -8.29 -14.81 -54.91
CA ALA A 232 -6.83 -14.96 -54.85
C ALA A 232 -6.17 -13.86 -54.00
N GLU A 233 -6.62 -12.61 -54.17
CA GLU A 233 -6.17 -11.48 -53.37
C GLU A 233 -6.56 -11.63 -51.89
N TYR A 234 -7.81 -12.04 -51.62
CA TYR A 234 -8.30 -12.33 -50.28
C TYR A 234 -7.52 -13.44 -49.59
N SER A 235 -7.28 -14.55 -50.30
CA SER A 235 -6.44 -15.65 -49.80
C SER A 235 -5.01 -15.18 -49.50
N THR A 236 -4.44 -14.33 -50.36
CA THR A 236 -3.09 -13.79 -50.16
C THR A 236 -3.02 -12.87 -48.94
N ALA A 237 -4.04 -12.02 -48.74
CA ALA A 237 -4.15 -11.16 -47.58
C ALA A 237 -4.29 -11.99 -46.29
N PHE A 238 -5.03 -13.09 -46.34
CA PHE A 238 -5.20 -13.99 -45.19
C PHE A 238 -3.89 -14.66 -44.80
N GLU A 239 -3.14 -15.21 -45.76
CA GLU A 239 -1.85 -15.85 -45.52
C GLU A 239 -0.79 -14.91 -44.94
N LYS A 240 -0.92 -13.60 -45.17
CA LYS A 240 -0.08 -12.58 -44.53
C LYS A 240 -0.58 -12.20 -43.12
N THR A 241 -1.88 -12.28 -42.87
CA THR A 241 -2.50 -11.75 -41.64
C THR A 241 -2.62 -12.82 -40.55
N GLY A 242 -3.23 -13.97 -40.85
CA GLY A 242 -3.51 -15.02 -39.87
C GLY A 242 -2.26 -15.54 -39.15
N PRO A 243 -1.17 -15.88 -39.86
CA PRO A 243 0.07 -16.29 -39.21
C PRO A 243 0.72 -15.22 -38.33
N ASN A 244 0.56 -13.93 -38.66
CA ASN A 244 1.09 -12.84 -37.83
C ASN A 244 0.32 -12.71 -36.51
N LEU A 245 -1.01 -12.94 -36.52
CA LEU A 245 -1.83 -12.99 -35.31
C LEU A 245 -1.32 -14.08 -34.35
N LEU A 246 -1.19 -15.32 -34.84
CA LEU A 246 -0.72 -16.44 -34.01
C LEU A 246 0.73 -16.28 -33.54
N ARG A 247 1.58 -15.60 -34.34
CA ARG A 247 2.95 -15.29 -33.94
C ARG A 247 2.97 -14.25 -32.82
N ALA A 248 2.12 -13.21 -32.88
CA ALA A 248 2.00 -12.25 -31.78
C ALA A 248 1.57 -12.95 -30.49
N ASP A 249 0.56 -13.82 -30.55
CA ASP A 249 0.12 -14.59 -29.39
C ASP A 249 1.20 -15.49 -28.82
N ARG A 250 1.91 -16.24 -29.66
CA ARG A 250 3.04 -17.05 -29.20
C ARG A 250 4.13 -16.20 -28.57
N MET A 251 4.51 -15.08 -29.16
CA MET A 251 5.48 -14.17 -28.55
C MET A 251 5.01 -13.65 -27.19
N TYR A 252 3.72 -13.36 -27.05
CA TYR A 252 3.17 -12.94 -25.77
C TYR A 252 3.28 -14.05 -24.71
N TYR A 253 2.86 -15.28 -25.03
CA TYR A 253 2.83 -16.40 -24.09
C TYR A 253 4.20 -17.07 -23.84
N ASP A 254 5.05 -17.18 -24.87
CA ASP A 254 6.30 -17.92 -24.82
C ASP A 254 7.49 -17.02 -24.47
N ASP A 255 7.44 -15.72 -24.81
CA ASP A 255 8.56 -14.80 -24.58
C ASP A 255 8.26 -13.77 -23.49
N VAL A 256 7.16 -13.02 -23.61
CA VAL A 256 6.86 -11.87 -22.74
C VAL A 256 6.39 -12.31 -21.36
N ILE A 257 5.44 -13.25 -21.27
CA ILE A 257 4.96 -13.76 -19.99
C ILE A 257 6.11 -14.36 -19.17
N PRO A 258 6.94 -15.28 -19.71
CA PRO A 258 8.04 -15.86 -18.94
C PRO A 258 9.09 -14.82 -18.53
N ALA A 259 9.43 -13.87 -19.40
CA ALA A 259 10.34 -12.77 -19.05
C ALA A 259 9.77 -11.90 -17.92
N SER A 260 8.49 -11.54 -17.99
CA SER A 260 7.84 -10.75 -16.93
C SER A 260 7.77 -11.52 -15.60
N LYS A 261 7.51 -12.83 -15.66
CA LYS A 261 7.50 -13.69 -14.47
C LYS A 261 8.89 -13.79 -13.86
N HIS A 262 9.93 -13.97 -14.68
CA HIS A 262 11.30 -14.04 -14.20
C HIS A 262 11.72 -12.77 -13.44
N VAL A 263 11.39 -11.60 -13.98
CA VAL A 263 11.65 -10.31 -13.31
C VAL A 263 10.90 -10.23 -11.97
N LEU A 264 9.63 -10.66 -11.92
CA LEU A 264 8.84 -10.68 -10.69
C LEU A 264 9.39 -11.65 -9.65
N ASP A 265 9.82 -12.84 -10.06
CA ASP A 265 10.40 -13.86 -9.18
C ASP A 265 11.74 -13.37 -8.58
N GLU A 266 12.58 -12.70 -9.39
CA GLU A 266 13.82 -12.07 -8.89
C GLU A 266 13.54 -10.90 -7.94
N LEU A 267 12.54 -10.08 -8.24
CA LEU A 267 12.13 -8.99 -7.37
C LEU A 267 11.59 -9.51 -6.02
N ASP A 268 10.83 -10.60 -6.03
CA ASP A 268 10.30 -11.23 -4.81
C ASP A 268 11.44 -11.78 -3.93
N ARG A 269 12.49 -12.34 -4.55
CA ARG A 269 13.72 -12.73 -3.84
C ARG A 269 14.42 -11.53 -3.22
N ILE A 270 14.52 -10.40 -3.94
CA ILE A 270 15.11 -9.15 -3.42
C ILE A 270 14.27 -8.63 -2.25
N LYS A 271 12.94 -8.61 -2.38
CA LYS A 271 12.01 -8.18 -1.35
C LYS A 271 12.17 -9.03 -0.09
N THR A 272 12.06 -10.35 -0.22
CA THR A 272 12.24 -11.30 0.89
C THR A 272 13.57 -11.11 1.62
N ARG A 273 14.68 -10.98 0.89
CA ARG A 273 16.00 -10.73 1.49
C ARG A 273 16.09 -9.36 2.18
N THR A 274 15.42 -8.35 1.65
CA THR A 274 15.41 -7.00 2.21
C THR A 274 14.58 -6.96 3.49
N ASP A 275 13.42 -7.63 3.49
CA ASP A 275 12.54 -7.75 4.67
C ASP A 275 13.24 -8.54 5.78
N GLN A 276 13.88 -9.67 5.47
CA GLN A 276 14.68 -10.43 6.44
C GLN A 276 15.85 -9.61 7.00
N ALA A 277 16.54 -8.84 6.16
CA ALA A 277 17.61 -7.96 6.62
C ALA A 277 17.07 -6.85 7.53
N PHE A 278 15.88 -6.32 7.22
CA PHE A 278 15.21 -5.32 8.03
C PHE A 278 14.78 -5.87 9.40
N GLU A 279 14.17 -7.04 9.44
CA GLU A 279 13.81 -7.73 10.68
C GLU A 279 15.05 -8.05 11.54
N THR A 280 16.11 -8.57 10.92
CA THR A 280 17.38 -8.86 11.62
C THR A 280 17.98 -7.59 12.20
N THR A 281 18.05 -6.51 11.42
CA THR A 281 18.59 -5.22 11.88
C THR A 281 17.74 -4.63 13.01
N THR A 282 16.42 -4.76 12.94
CA THR A 282 15.49 -4.32 13.99
C THR A 282 15.73 -5.09 15.28
N ALA A 283 15.81 -6.43 15.21
CA ALA A 283 16.07 -7.28 16.36
C ALA A 283 17.45 -7.00 16.99
N GLU A 284 18.49 -6.82 16.18
CA GLU A 284 19.83 -6.42 16.67
C GLU A 284 19.82 -5.05 17.34
N THR A 285 19.05 -4.11 16.80
CA THR A 285 18.90 -2.76 17.36
C THR A 285 18.14 -2.79 18.68
N GLU A 286 17.04 -3.54 18.77
CA GLU A 286 16.29 -3.75 20.02
C GLU A 286 17.15 -4.42 21.09
N GLN A 287 17.88 -5.48 20.73
CA GLN A 287 18.78 -6.17 21.65
C GLN A 287 19.89 -5.24 22.15
N ARG A 288 20.48 -4.42 21.27
CA ARG A 288 21.48 -3.42 21.66
C ARG A 288 20.90 -2.34 22.55
N ILE A 289 19.70 -1.84 22.27
CA ILE A 289 19.01 -0.87 23.13
C ILE A 289 18.77 -1.48 24.51
N SER A 290 18.28 -2.73 24.58
CA SER A 290 18.05 -3.43 25.85
C SER A 290 19.35 -3.62 26.66
N THR A 291 20.42 -4.10 26.01
CA THR A 291 21.73 -4.28 26.63
C THR A 291 22.32 -2.94 27.09
N THR A 292 22.07 -1.89 26.32
CA THR A 292 22.48 -0.51 26.65
C THR A 292 21.80 0.00 27.91
N VAL A 293 20.49 -0.17 28.01
CA VAL A 293 19.70 0.24 29.18
C VAL A 293 20.15 -0.53 30.42
N THR A 294 20.30 -1.86 30.33
CA THR A 294 20.75 -2.68 31.47
C THR A 294 22.17 -2.32 31.92
N LEU A 295 23.09 -2.04 31.00
CA LEU A 295 24.43 -1.60 31.37
C LEU A 295 24.40 -0.21 32.03
N GLN A 296 23.56 0.71 31.56
CA GLN A 296 23.38 2.02 32.20
C GLN A 296 22.82 1.89 33.62
N GLU A 297 21.82 1.05 33.83
CA GLU A 297 21.27 0.77 35.16
C GLU A 297 22.33 0.17 36.09
N ALA A 298 23.13 -0.79 35.59
CA ALA A 298 24.21 -1.40 36.36
C ALA A 298 25.31 -0.40 36.73
N VAL A 299 25.73 0.46 35.78
CA VAL A 299 26.75 1.49 36.04
C VAL A 299 26.21 2.58 36.96
N ALA A 300 24.95 2.99 36.82
CA ALA A 300 24.29 3.94 37.72
C ALA A 300 24.18 3.37 39.14
N ALA A 301 23.78 2.10 39.30
CA ALA A 301 23.75 1.42 40.59
C ALA A 301 25.15 1.32 41.21
N ALA A 302 26.17 0.95 40.43
CA ALA A 302 27.56 0.91 40.88
C ALA A 302 28.07 2.31 41.30
N ALA A 303 27.68 3.36 40.59
CA ALA A 303 28.00 4.75 40.93
C ALA A 303 27.41 5.16 42.29
N VAL A 304 26.14 4.82 42.52
CA VAL A 304 25.45 5.07 43.80
C VAL A 304 26.13 4.30 44.93
N ILE A 305 26.44 3.02 44.72
CA ILE A 305 27.14 2.19 45.71
C ILE A 305 28.52 2.78 46.01
N ALA A 306 29.31 3.13 44.99
CA ALA A 306 30.64 3.73 45.17
C ALA A 306 30.54 5.08 45.89
N GLY A 307 29.56 5.92 45.54
CA GLY A 307 29.29 7.19 46.22
C GLY A 307 28.94 6.99 47.70
N LEU A 308 28.06 6.04 48.01
CA LEU A 308 27.72 5.66 49.39
C LEU A 308 28.92 5.11 50.15
N LEU A 309 29.77 4.31 49.51
CA LEU A 309 30.97 3.71 50.11
C LEU A 309 32.03 4.77 50.40
N ILE A 310 32.24 5.72 49.48
CA ILE A 310 33.11 6.90 49.67
C ILE A 310 32.55 7.77 50.79
N ALA A 311 31.25 8.08 50.79
CA ALA A 311 30.59 8.86 51.83
C ALA A 311 30.70 8.18 53.21
N PHE A 312 30.54 6.86 53.27
CA PHE A 312 30.70 6.08 54.49
C PHE A 312 32.15 6.07 55.00
N LEU A 313 33.13 5.89 54.10
CA LEU A 313 34.56 5.93 54.45
C LEU A 313 34.99 7.33 54.93
N ILE A 314 34.54 8.40 54.26
CA ILE A 314 34.78 9.79 54.68
C ILE A 314 34.10 10.05 56.04
N GLY A 315 32.83 9.65 56.20
CA GLY A 315 32.08 9.81 57.45
C GLY A 315 32.74 9.09 58.62
N ARG A 316 33.17 7.83 58.43
CA ARG A 316 33.84 7.06 59.47
C ARG A 316 35.25 7.59 59.79
N SER A 317 35.98 8.11 58.81
CA SER A 317 37.37 8.55 59.00
C SER A 317 37.50 9.96 59.58
N ILE A 318 36.50 10.82 59.41
CA ILE A 318 36.52 12.23 59.85
C ILE A 318 35.51 12.50 60.99
N ILE A 319 34.24 12.09 60.84
CA ILE A 319 33.16 12.48 61.77
C ILE A 319 33.32 11.80 63.14
N ARG A 320 33.65 10.51 63.15
CA ARG A 320 33.80 9.73 64.40
C ARG A 320 34.96 10.23 65.28
N PRO A 321 36.17 10.48 64.75
CA PRO A 321 37.29 11.02 65.53
C PRO A 321 37.06 12.45 66.02
N LEU A 322 36.44 13.32 65.21
CA LEU A 322 36.05 14.67 65.65
C LEU A 322 35.02 14.61 66.80
N GLY A 323 34.05 13.70 66.74
CA GLY A 323 33.13 13.47 67.86
C GLY A 323 33.83 13.02 69.15
N GLY A 324 34.85 12.16 69.02
CA GLY A 324 35.68 11.69 70.14
C GLY A 324 36.53 12.80 70.77
N LEU A 325 37.17 13.64 69.95
CA LEU A 325 37.91 14.82 70.44
C LEU A 325 36.99 15.85 71.08
N THR A 326 35.79 16.07 70.53
CA THR A 326 34.79 16.99 71.09
C THR A 326 34.29 16.51 72.45
N ALA A 327 34.09 15.19 72.62
CA ALA A 327 33.74 14.61 73.91
C ALA A 327 34.89 14.72 74.93
N GLY A 328 36.13 14.44 74.51
CA GLY A 328 37.31 14.59 75.37
C GLY A 328 37.58 16.03 75.82
N MET A 329 37.35 17.01 74.93
CA MET A 329 37.43 18.44 75.27
C MET A 329 36.35 18.89 76.27
N LYS A 330 35.13 18.33 76.19
CA LYS A 330 34.06 18.63 77.15
C LYS A 330 34.37 18.10 78.55
N GLU A 331 35.00 16.94 78.66
CA GLU A 331 35.48 16.39 79.94
C GLU A 331 36.63 17.22 80.52
N LEU A 332 37.57 17.66 79.67
CA LEU A 332 38.69 18.50 80.09
C LEU A 332 38.21 19.87 80.60
N ALA A 333 37.22 20.47 79.93
CA ALA A 333 36.57 21.71 80.35
C ALA A 333 35.74 21.57 81.65
N ALA A 334 35.29 20.35 81.99
CA ALA A 334 34.60 20.04 83.23
C ALA A 334 35.57 19.78 84.41
N GLY A 335 36.88 19.95 84.22
CA GLY A 335 37.90 19.81 85.26
C GLY A 335 38.46 18.40 85.41
N ASN A 336 38.15 17.48 84.50
CA ASN A 336 38.64 16.11 84.51
C ASN A 336 39.91 15.95 83.65
N PHE A 337 41.07 16.25 84.24
CA PHE A 337 42.37 16.20 83.54
C PHE A 337 42.93 14.78 83.33
N SER A 338 42.27 13.76 83.87
CA SER A 338 42.70 12.35 83.74
C SER A 338 42.22 11.68 82.45
N VAL A 339 41.47 12.40 81.60
CA VAL A 339 40.96 11.84 80.33
C VAL A 339 42.08 11.72 79.29
N VAL A 340 42.20 10.53 78.71
CA VAL A 340 43.09 10.27 77.56
C VAL A 340 42.35 10.69 76.30
N LEU A 341 42.90 11.67 75.58
CA LEU A 341 42.30 12.15 74.33
C LEU A 341 42.40 11.07 73.25
N PRO A 342 41.28 10.65 72.63
CA PRO A 342 41.31 9.68 71.55
C PRO A 342 42.06 10.24 70.32
N GLY A 343 43.01 9.48 69.77
CA GLY A 343 43.65 9.77 68.47
C GLY A 343 45.05 10.39 68.50
N LEU A 344 45.79 10.27 69.60
CA LEU A 344 47.16 10.78 69.79
C LEU A 344 48.25 10.13 68.91
N ASP A 345 47.97 8.95 68.40
CA ASP A 345 48.81 8.13 67.53
C ASP A 345 48.55 8.37 66.04
N ARG A 346 47.63 9.29 65.71
CA ARG A 346 47.26 9.58 64.32
C ARG A 346 48.27 10.55 63.68
N ALA A 347 48.56 10.32 62.41
CA ALA A 347 49.46 11.15 61.59
C ALA A 347 48.71 12.11 60.64
N ASP A 348 47.40 12.32 60.84
CA ASP A 348 46.57 13.25 60.06
C ASP A 348 46.19 14.49 60.89
N GLU A 349 45.48 15.46 60.29
CA GLU A 349 45.16 16.75 60.92
C GLU A 349 44.34 16.61 62.22
N VAL A 350 43.63 15.48 62.40
CA VAL A 350 42.95 15.14 63.64
C VAL A 350 43.95 14.73 64.74
N GLY A 351 45.03 14.04 64.36
CA GLY A 351 46.17 13.75 65.24
C GLY A 351 46.96 15.00 65.60
N ASP A 352 47.21 15.90 64.64
CA ASP A 352 47.84 17.21 64.90
C ASP A 352 47.00 18.01 65.94
N MET A 353 45.67 17.96 65.84
CA MET A 353 44.76 18.55 66.84
C MET A 353 44.79 17.81 68.19
N ALA A 354 44.74 16.47 68.21
CA ALA A 354 44.81 15.68 69.44
C ALA A 354 46.12 15.93 70.20
N GLN A 355 47.23 16.05 69.47
CA GLN A 355 48.57 16.31 70.00
C GLN A 355 48.74 17.77 70.46
N ALA A 356 48.10 18.73 69.77
CA ALA A 356 48.01 20.11 70.25
C ALA A 356 47.22 20.22 71.56
N VAL A 357 46.11 19.47 71.70
CA VAL A 357 45.30 19.44 72.93
C VAL A 357 45.99 18.65 74.05
N GLU A 358 46.74 17.59 73.76
CA GLU A 358 47.57 16.87 74.75
C GLU A 358 48.77 17.71 75.20
N ASN A 359 49.39 18.47 74.30
CA ASN A 359 50.41 19.47 74.66
C ASN A 359 49.81 20.61 75.50
N PHE A 360 48.52 20.93 75.31
CA PHE A 360 47.76 21.86 76.15
C PHE A 360 47.47 21.25 77.54
N LYS A 361 47.11 19.96 77.60
CA LYS A 361 46.95 19.18 78.83
C LYS A 361 48.24 19.07 79.64
N VAL A 362 49.40 18.99 78.96
CA VAL A 362 50.73 18.94 79.61
C VAL A 362 51.23 20.34 80.06
N ARG A 363 50.65 21.43 79.55
CA ARG A 363 51.01 22.81 79.96
C ARG A 363 49.96 23.53 80.81
N ALA A 364 48.83 22.90 81.11
CA ALA A 364 47.76 23.52 81.92
C ALA A 364 47.96 23.41 83.44
N GLU A 365 49.02 22.76 83.93
CA GLU A 365 49.22 22.52 85.38
C GLU A 365 50.30 23.39 86.04
N GLN A 366 51.02 24.26 85.30
CA GLN A 366 52.19 24.98 85.87
C GLN A 366 52.26 26.49 85.60
N GLU A 367 51.19 27.14 85.14
CA GLU A 367 51.24 28.59 84.87
C GLU A 367 49.92 29.30 85.20
N ALA A 368 49.33 28.94 86.35
CA ALA A 368 48.08 29.53 86.86
C ALA A 368 48.24 30.24 88.22
N ARG A 369 49.47 30.57 88.65
CA ARG A 369 49.63 31.20 89.97
C ARG A 369 50.81 32.12 90.24
N GLU A 370 51.54 32.62 89.24
CA GLU A 370 52.65 33.56 89.51
C GLU A 370 53.10 34.32 88.25
N GLU A 371 52.28 35.25 87.74
CA GLU A 371 52.79 36.40 86.95
C GLU A 371 51.80 37.59 87.01
N ALA A 372 51.31 37.84 88.23
CA ALA A 372 50.33 38.88 88.55
C ALA A 372 50.95 40.27 88.87
N GLU A 373 52.25 40.53 88.63
CA GLU A 373 52.87 41.78 89.11
C GLU A 373 53.89 42.45 88.18
N ALA A 374 53.78 42.32 86.84
CA ALA A 374 54.58 43.20 85.97
C ALA A 374 54.04 43.39 84.54
N LYS A 375 52.93 44.14 84.37
CA LYS A 375 52.77 45.05 83.21
C LYS A 375 51.61 46.04 83.35
N VAL A 376 51.67 46.83 84.43
CA VAL A 376 50.96 48.11 84.62
C VAL A 376 51.37 49.18 83.58
N LEU A 377 52.06 48.81 82.48
CA LEU A 377 52.37 49.68 81.35
C LEU A 377 51.75 49.22 80.02
N GLN A 378 50.96 48.14 79.98
CA GLN A 378 50.32 47.65 78.74
C GLN A 378 48.79 47.89 78.69
N GLU A 379 48.20 48.41 79.76
CA GLU A 379 46.76 48.68 79.85
C GLU A 379 46.32 49.88 79.00
N GLN A 380 47.22 50.81 78.68
CA GLN A 380 46.88 51.95 77.82
C GLN A 380 46.83 51.60 76.32
N MET A 381 47.47 50.51 75.85
CA MET A 381 47.40 50.06 74.44
C MET A 381 46.40 48.90 74.21
N ALA A 382 45.99 48.18 75.27
CA ALA A 382 45.08 47.04 75.17
C ALA A 382 43.59 47.43 75.01
N ALA A 383 43.21 48.67 75.33
CA ALA A 383 41.89 49.21 75.03
C ALA A 383 41.73 49.51 73.53
N GLU A 384 42.74 50.14 72.90
CA GLU A 384 42.73 50.43 71.45
C GLU A 384 42.85 49.18 70.58
N ARG A 385 43.69 48.19 70.96
CA ARG A 385 43.80 46.91 70.24
C ARG A 385 42.54 46.05 70.32
N ARG A 386 41.86 46.01 71.48
CA ARG A 386 40.58 45.28 71.61
C ARG A 386 39.49 45.91 70.75
N GLN A 387 39.39 47.24 70.70
CA GLN A 387 38.48 47.91 69.78
C GLN A 387 38.83 47.62 68.31
N ALA A 388 40.11 47.65 67.94
CA ALA A 388 40.55 47.36 66.57
C ALA A 388 40.30 45.90 66.13
N ASP A 389 40.57 44.93 67.02
CA ASP A 389 40.35 43.51 66.76
C ASP A 389 38.86 43.15 66.80
N MET A 390 38.08 43.75 67.70
CA MET A 390 36.62 43.58 67.74
C MET A 390 35.96 44.18 66.50
N LYS A 391 36.43 45.34 66.04
CA LYS A 391 36.00 45.94 64.77
C LYS A 391 36.34 45.05 63.58
N LYS A 392 37.55 44.49 63.50
CA LYS A 392 37.93 43.52 62.44
C LYS A 392 37.09 42.25 62.47
N LEU A 393 36.79 41.71 63.65
CA LEU A 393 35.93 40.53 63.80
C LEU A 393 34.48 40.85 63.42
N ALA A 394 33.97 42.02 63.82
CA ALA A 394 32.65 42.49 63.44
C ALA A 394 32.54 42.75 61.93
N ASP A 395 33.55 43.38 61.32
CA ASP A 395 33.64 43.59 59.87
C ASP A 395 33.72 42.26 59.10
N GLY A 396 34.52 41.30 59.60
CA GLY A 396 34.64 39.97 59.01
C GLY A 396 33.34 39.14 59.14
N PHE A 397 32.66 39.25 60.28
CA PHE A 397 31.36 38.62 60.54
C PHE A 397 30.25 39.23 59.68
N GLU A 398 30.18 40.56 59.61
CA GLU A 398 29.24 41.28 58.73
C GLU A 398 29.45 40.90 57.26
N ALA A 399 30.71 40.87 56.79
CA ALA A 399 31.01 40.50 55.42
C ALA A 399 30.70 39.02 55.12
N ALA A 400 30.95 38.11 56.06
CA ALA A 400 30.65 36.69 55.89
C ALA A 400 29.14 36.42 55.87
N VAL A 401 28.41 36.97 56.84
CA VAL A 401 26.95 36.79 56.96
C VAL A 401 26.23 37.57 55.86
N GLY A 402 26.69 38.78 55.51
CA GLY A 402 26.18 39.58 54.41
C GLY A 402 26.25 38.85 53.07
N ARG A 403 27.37 38.20 52.75
CA ARG A 403 27.48 37.36 51.54
C ARG A 403 26.51 36.17 51.53
N ILE A 404 26.31 35.51 52.68
CA ILE A 404 25.37 34.39 52.79
C ILE A 404 23.94 34.89 52.57
N VAL A 405 23.57 35.99 53.24
CA VAL A 405 22.24 36.60 53.12
C VAL A 405 21.98 37.09 51.69
N ASP A 406 22.95 37.73 51.03
CA ASP A 406 22.82 38.14 49.63
C ASP A 406 22.67 36.93 48.70
N THR A 407 23.41 35.85 48.94
CA THR A 407 23.28 34.59 48.16
C THR A 407 21.90 33.96 48.34
N VAL A 408 21.39 33.90 49.57
CA VAL A 408 20.05 33.34 49.87
C VAL A 408 18.95 34.23 49.29
N SER A 409 19.11 35.55 49.35
CA SER A 409 18.18 36.52 48.75
C SER A 409 18.12 36.36 47.22
N SER A 410 19.28 36.27 46.55
CA SER A 410 19.33 35.99 45.11
C SER A 410 18.70 34.65 44.74
N ALA A 411 19.01 33.57 45.47
CA ALA A 411 18.42 32.25 45.24
C ALA A 411 16.89 32.25 45.46
N SER A 412 16.40 33.01 46.46
CA SER A 412 14.97 33.16 46.73
C SER A 412 14.26 33.89 45.59
N ASN A 413 14.86 34.96 45.05
CA ASN A 413 14.30 35.69 43.91
C ASN A 413 14.27 34.82 42.63
N GLU A 414 15.29 34.01 42.40
CA GLU A 414 15.31 33.05 41.29
C GLU A 414 14.24 31.96 41.44
N LEU A 415 14.02 31.46 42.67
CA LEU A 415 12.94 30.51 42.98
C LEU A 415 11.55 31.13 42.77
N GLU A 416 11.35 32.38 43.19
CA GLU A 416 10.11 33.13 42.95
C GLU A 416 9.81 33.28 41.46
N ALA A 417 10.81 33.70 40.66
CA ALA A 417 10.67 33.81 39.21
C ALA A 417 10.35 32.46 38.53
N SER A 418 11.02 31.39 38.98
CA SER A 418 10.82 30.03 38.48
C SER A 418 9.43 29.50 38.84
N ALA A 419 8.98 29.69 40.07
CA ALA A 419 7.66 29.28 40.55
C ALA A 419 6.53 30.03 39.84
N SER A 420 6.69 31.33 39.58
CA SER A 420 5.75 32.13 38.79
C SER A 420 5.64 31.63 37.34
N THR A 421 6.78 31.29 36.72
CA THR A 421 6.83 30.71 35.37
C THR A 421 6.15 29.34 35.32
N LEU A 422 6.38 28.48 36.31
CA LEU A 422 5.73 27.18 36.42
C LEU A 422 4.22 27.30 36.62
N THR A 423 3.77 28.24 37.44
CA THR A 423 2.34 28.53 37.64
C THR A 423 1.68 28.95 36.33
N THR A 424 2.30 29.89 35.60
CA THR A 424 1.80 30.33 34.27
C THR A 424 1.76 29.18 33.26
N THR A 425 2.75 28.29 33.31
CA THR A 425 2.82 27.11 32.43
C THR A 425 1.73 26.10 32.77
N ALA A 426 1.47 25.86 34.06
CA ALA A 426 0.39 25.01 34.55
C ALA A 426 -0.99 25.54 34.12
N ASP A 427 -1.25 26.85 34.27
CA ASP A 427 -2.51 27.48 33.84
C ASP A 427 -2.72 27.34 32.33
N ARG A 428 -1.67 27.59 31.54
CA ARG A 428 -1.71 27.38 30.08
C ARG A 428 -2.00 25.93 29.73
N ALA A 429 -1.34 24.99 30.40
CA ALA A 429 -1.59 23.57 30.21
C ALA A 429 -3.06 23.24 30.49
N GLN A 430 -3.65 23.71 31.60
CA GLN A 430 -5.07 23.48 31.91
C GLN A 430 -6.01 24.00 30.80
N VAL A 431 -5.78 25.21 30.29
CA VAL A 431 -6.61 25.78 29.19
C VAL A 431 -6.50 24.94 27.91
N LEU A 432 -5.27 24.56 27.52
CA LEU A 432 -5.03 23.70 26.35
C LEU A 432 -5.69 22.33 26.51
N THR A 433 -5.59 21.75 27.70
CA THR A 433 -6.14 20.44 28.05
C THR A 433 -7.67 20.44 27.92
N ALA A 434 -8.34 21.51 28.37
CA ALA A 434 -9.79 21.69 28.18
C ALA A 434 -10.18 21.78 26.69
N ALA A 435 -9.39 22.48 25.86
CA ALA A 435 -9.64 22.53 24.42
C ALA A 435 -9.49 21.16 23.75
N VAL A 436 -8.51 20.35 24.18
CA VAL A 436 -8.30 18.99 23.67
C VAL A 436 -9.43 18.05 24.08
N VAL A 437 -10.01 18.19 25.27
CA VAL A 437 -11.21 17.43 25.69
C VAL A 437 -12.37 17.68 24.73
N THR A 438 -12.72 18.95 24.50
CA THR A 438 -13.81 19.32 23.58
C THR A 438 -13.55 18.79 22.16
N ALA A 439 -12.32 18.93 21.66
CA ALA A 439 -11.95 18.40 20.35
C ALA A 439 -12.07 16.87 20.28
N SER A 440 -11.73 16.16 21.35
CA SER A 440 -11.84 14.70 21.45
C SER A 440 -13.30 14.23 21.51
N GLU A 441 -14.18 14.95 22.23
CA GLU A 441 -15.62 14.68 22.25
C GLU A 441 -16.27 14.87 20.87
N GLN A 442 -15.88 15.94 20.16
CA GLN A 442 -16.31 16.18 18.79
C GLN A 442 -15.81 15.08 17.85
N ALA A 443 -14.55 14.69 17.96
CA ALA A 443 -13.98 13.59 17.18
C ALA A 443 -14.72 12.27 17.46
N SER A 444 -15.02 11.95 18.72
CA SER A 444 -15.79 10.76 19.09
C SER A 444 -17.20 10.76 18.49
N THR A 445 -17.84 11.93 18.43
CA THR A 445 -19.14 12.09 17.78
C THR A 445 -19.06 11.87 16.28
N ASN A 446 -18.04 12.43 15.61
CA ASN A 446 -17.82 12.22 14.18
C ASN A 446 -17.53 10.74 13.87
N VAL A 447 -16.69 10.08 14.68
CA VAL A 447 -16.37 8.65 14.52
C VAL A 447 -17.62 7.79 14.67
N ARG A 448 -18.52 8.09 15.63
CA ARG A 448 -19.81 7.40 15.75
C ARG A 448 -20.70 7.58 14.52
N SER A 449 -20.78 8.78 13.98
CA SER A 449 -21.53 9.04 12.74
C SER A 449 -20.97 8.26 11.55
N VAL A 450 -19.63 8.19 11.42
CA VAL A 450 -18.98 7.38 10.37
C VAL A 450 -19.25 5.89 10.58
N ALA A 451 -19.25 5.41 11.84
CA ALA A 451 -19.58 4.02 12.15
C ALA A 451 -21.00 3.66 11.67
N SER A 452 -22.00 4.46 12.01
CA SER A 452 -23.39 4.25 11.55
C SER A 452 -23.51 4.30 10.03
N ALA A 453 -22.85 5.25 9.36
CA ALA A 453 -22.85 5.31 7.90
C ALA A 453 -22.17 4.07 7.26
N THR A 454 -21.13 3.54 7.90
CA THR A 454 -20.43 2.34 7.43
C THR A 454 -21.30 1.09 7.61
N GLU A 455 -22.08 1.00 8.69
CA GLU A 455 -23.07 -0.08 8.90
C GLU A 455 -24.19 -0.03 7.85
N GLU A 456 -24.74 1.15 7.56
CA GLU A 456 -25.73 1.32 6.49
C GLU A 456 -25.16 0.95 5.11
N MET A 457 -23.91 1.33 4.84
CA MET A 457 -23.23 0.97 3.60
C MET A 457 -23.02 -0.55 3.48
N ALA A 458 -22.65 -1.22 4.57
CA ALA A 458 -22.51 -2.67 4.59
C ALA A 458 -23.84 -3.40 4.30
N LEU A 459 -24.95 -2.90 4.84
CA LEU A 459 -26.29 -3.40 4.54
C LEU A 459 -26.65 -3.19 3.06
N SER A 460 -26.37 -2.00 2.52
CA SER A 460 -26.61 -1.67 1.11
C SER A 460 -25.81 -2.56 0.16
N ILE A 461 -24.52 -2.78 0.44
CA ILE A 461 -23.65 -3.67 -0.33
C ILE A 461 -24.15 -5.12 -0.31
N SER A 462 -24.59 -5.61 0.86
CA SER A 462 -25.17 -6.95 0.99
C SER A 462 -26.43 -7.12 0.13
N GLU A 463 -27.31 -6.12 0.13
CA GLU A 463 -28.52 -6.11 -0.68
C GLU A 463 -28.21 -6.01 -2.18
N ILE A 464 -27.27 -5.17 -2.59
CA ILE A 464 -26.79 -5.10 -3.98
C ILE A 464 -26.21 -6.45 -4.41
N SER A 465 -25.38 -7.08 -3.57
CA SER A 465 -24.81 -8.41 -3.84
C SER A 465 -25.91 -9.46 -4.06
N ARG A 466 -26.97 -9.42 -3.26
CA ARG A 466 -28.15 -10.28 -3.43
C ARG A 466 -28.86 -10.01 -4.75
N GLN A 467 -29.12 -8.75 -5.10
CA GLN A 467 -29.81 -8.36 -6.34
C GLN A 467 -29.01 -8.71 -7.60
N VAL A 468 -27.69 -8.57 -7.56
CA VAL A 468 -26.80 -8.92 -8.67
C VAL A 468 -26.80 -10.43 -8.91
N ARG A 469 -26.73 -11.25 -7.84
CA ARG A 469 -26.86 -12.71 -7.96
C ARG A 469 -28.20 -13.13 -8.54
N GLU A 470 -29.29 -12.51 -8.11
CA GLU A 470 -30.62 -12.78 -8.68
C GLU A 470 -30.70 -12.38 -10.15
N SER A 471 -30.11 -11.24 -10.52
CA SER A 471 -30.05 -10.78 -11.92
C SER A 471 -29.27 -11.75 -12.81
N ALA A 472 -28.13 -12.28 -12.33
CA ALA A 472 -27.35 -13.28 -13.04
C ALA A 472 -28.14 -14.59 -13.23
N LYS A 473 -28.90 -15.01 -12.22
CA LYS A 473 -29.79 -16.17 -12.31
C LYS A 473 -30.91 -15.95 -13.35
N ILE A 474 -31.59 -14.80 -13.32
CA ILE A 474 -32.63 -14.45 -14.29
C ILE A 474 -32.06 -14.43 -15.72
N ALA A 475 -30.86 -13.88 -15.90
CA ALA A 475 -30.18 -13.89 -17.20
C ALA A 475 -29.92 -15.33 -17.69
N THR A 476 -29.44 -16.21 -16.81
CA THR A 476 -29.20 -17.63 -17.12
C THR A 476 -30.49 -18.34 -17.52
N ASP A 477 -31.56 -18.15 -16.75
CA ASP A 477 -32.89 -18.73 -17.05
C ASP A 477 -33.43 -18.21 -18.40
N ALA A 478 -33.18 -16.94 -18.73
CA ALA A 478 -33.58 -16.34 -19.99
C ALA A 478 -32.79 -16.89 -21.20
N VAL A 479 -31.49 -17.17 -21.05
CA VAL A 479 -30.69 -17.86 -22.09
C VAL A 479 -31.27 -19.24 -22.37
N ASP A 480 -31.59 -20.01 -21.33
CA ASP A 480 -32.18 -21.33 -21.49
C ASP A 480 -33.57 -21.28 -22.14
N GLN A 481 -34.37 -20.28 -21.80
CA GLN A 481 -35.67 -20.07 -22.43
C GLN A 481 -35.56 -19.67 -23.91
N ALA A 482 -34.58 -18.82 -24.26
CA ALA A 482 -34.28 -18.47 -25.64
C ALA A 482 -33.83 -19.68 -26.45
N ARG A 483 -32.97 -20.55 -25.89
CA ARG A 483 -32.55 -21.82 -26.49
C ARG A 483 -33.74 -22.76 -26.77
N LYS A 484 -34.64 -22.93 -25.79
CA LYS A 484 -35.87 -23.74 -25.98
C LYS A 484 -36.76 -23.17 -27.07
N THR A 485 -36.91 -21.85 -27.12
CA THR A 485 -37.72 -21.16 -28.15
C THR A 485 -37.11 -21.34 -29.53
N ASN A 486 -35.79 -21.16 -29.66
CA ASN A 486 -35.06 -21.41 -30.90
C ASN A 486 -35.25 -22.85 -31.41
N GLY A 487 -35.23 -23.83 -30.50
CA GLY A 487 -35.53 -25.24 -30.84
C GLY A 487 -36.95 -25.42 -31.41
N ARG A 488 -37.96 -24.82 -30.78
CA ARG A 488 -39.36 -24.90 -31.27
C ARG A 488 -39.55 -24.23 -32.64
N VAL A 489 -38.93 -23.07 -32.84
CA VAL A 489 -38.99 -22.34 -34.12
C VAL A 489 -38.24 -23.11 -35.22
N SER A 490 -37.13 -23.78 -34.89
CA SER A 490 -36.43 -24.67 -35.82
C SER A 490 -37.29 -25.86 -36.25
N GLU A 491 -38.05 -26.47 -35.33
CA GLU A 491 -39.00 -27.53 -35.70
C GLU A 491 -40.15 -27.03 -36.58
N LEU A 492 -40.64 -25.79 -36.34
CA LEU A 492 -41.62 -25.14 -37.21
C LEU A 492 -41.07 -24.95 -38.63
N SER A 493 -39.82 -24.51 -38.76
CA SER A 493 -39.13 -24.35 -40.06
C SER A 493 -39.05 -25.68 -40.81
N LYS A 494 -38.67 -26.78 -40.12
CA LYS A 494 -38.66 -28.13 -40.71
C LYS A 494 -40.06 -28.60 -41.13
N ALA A 495 -41.09 -28.27 -40.34
CA ALA A 495 -42.47 -28.59 -40.71
C ALA A 495 -42.91 -27.81 -41.97
N ALA A 496 -42.62 -26.52 -42.05
CA ALA A 496 -42.90 -25.70 -43.23
C ALA A 496 -42.16 -26.19 -44.48
N SER A 497 -40.90 -26.64 -44.35
CA SER A 497 -40.16 -27.29 -45.45
C SER A 497 -40.88 -28.53 -45.97
N ARG A 498 -41.28 -29.45 -45.07
CA ARG A 498 -42.02 -30.66 -45.46
C ARG A 498 -43.35 -30.36 -46.14
N ILE A 499 -44.04 -29.30 -45.73
CA ILE A 499 -45.27 -28.87 -46.40
C ILE A 499 -44.93 -28.34 -47.80
N GLY A 500 -43.83 -27.59 -47.96
CA GLY A 500 -43.33 -27.15 -49.26
C GLY A 500 -43.10 -28.33 -50.22
N ASP A 501 -42.40 -29.38 -49.76
CA ASP A 501 -42.16 -30.60 -50.55
C ASP A 501 -43.47 -31.27 -51.00
N VAL A 502 -44.48 -31.30 -50.12
CA VAL A 502 -45.80 -31.84 -50.44
C VAL A 502 -46.54 -30.97 -51.47
N VAL A 503 -46.45 -29.65 -51.35
CA VAL A 503 -47.08 -28.72 -52.30
C VAL A 503 -46.45 -28.86 -53.69
N GLU A 504 -45.13 -29.00 -53.79
CA GLU A 504 -44.42 -29.24 -55.05
C GLU A 504 -44.82 -30.57 -55.70
N LEU A 505 -45.00 -31.63 -54.89
CA LEU A 505 -45.52 -32.91 -55.36
C LEU A 505 -46.95 -32.79 -55.91
N ILE A 506 -47.84 -32.06 -55.22
CA ILE A 506 -49.22 -31.86 -55.69
C ILE A 506 -49.23 -31.05 -56.99
N ASP A 507 -48.40 -30.02 -57.12
CA ASP A 507 -48.29 -29.23 -58.35
C ASP A 507 -47.80 -30.10 -59.52
N SER A 508 -46.82 -30.97 -59.27
CA SER A 508 -46.34 -31.96 -60.25
C SER A 508 -47.45 -32.93 -60.69
N ILE A 509 -48.27 -33.41 -59.75
CA ILE A 509 -49.43 -34.28 -60.05
C ILE A 509 -50.48 -33.51 -60.86
N ALA A 510 -50.74 -32.25 -60.53
CA ALA A 510 -51.67 -31.40 -61.28
C ALA A 510 -51.16 -31.18 -62.71
N GLY A 511 -49.86 -30.93 -62.90
CA GLY A 511 -49.23 -30.83 -64.22
C GLY A 511 -49.34 -32.12 -65.05
N GLN A 512 -49.11 -33.29 -64.44
CA GLN A 512 -49.31 -34.59 -65.10
C GLN A 512 -50.78 -34.82 -65.45
N THR A 513 -51.70 -34.47 -64.56
CA THR A 513 -53.15 -34.61 -64.77
C THR A 513 -53.62 -33.71 -65.92
N ASN A 514 -53.08 -32.49 -66.02
CA ASN A 514 -53.34 -31.58 -67.13
C ASN A 514 -52.86 -32.15 -68.47
N LEU A 515 -51.66 -32.74 -68.51
CA LEU A 515 -51.13 -33.41 -69.71
C LEU A 515 -51.95 -34.65 -70.11
N LEU A 516 -52.37 -35.46 -69.14
CA LEU A 516 -53.27 -36.60 -69.35
C LEU A 516 -54.62 -36.15 -69.93
N ALA A 517 -55.21 -35.10 -69.35
CA ALA A 517 -56.47 -34.52 -69.81
C ALA A 517 -56.35 -33.92 -71.22
N LEU A 518 -55.21 -33.29 -71.54
CA LEU A 518 -54.91 -32.79 -72.88
C LEU A 518 -54.83 -33.93 -73.91
N ASN A 519 -54.11 -35.01 -73.59
CA ASN A 519 -54.03 -36.19 -74.46
C ASN A 519 -55.41 -36.83 -74.67
N ALA A 520 -56.24 -36.91 -73.62
CA ALA A 520 -57.61 -37.39 -73.71
C ALA A 520 -58.49 -36.48 -74.58
N THR A 521 -58.29 -35.15 -74.49
CA THR A 521 -59.00 -34.17 -75.33
C THR A 521 -58.64 -34.34 -76.81
N ILE A 522 -57.35 -34.57 -77.12
CA ILE A 522 -56.87 -34.83 -78.48
C ILE A 522 -57.51 -36.11 -79.03
N GLU A 523 -57.51 -37.20 -78.27
CA GLU A 523 -58.05 -38.48 -78.73
C GLU A 523 -59.58 -38.44 -78.86
N ALA A 524 -60.26 -37.70 -77.98
CA ALA A 524 -61.69 -37.44 -78.09
C ALA A 524 -62.04 -36.62 -79.35
N ALA A 525 -61.21 -35.62 -79.71
CA ALA A 525 -61.37 -34.90 -80.97
C ALA A 525 -61.12 -35.79 -82.20
N ARG A 526 -60.20 -36.75 -82.08
CA ARG A 526 -59.87 -37.74 -83.12
C ARG A 526 -61.01 -38.73 -83.39
N ALA A 527 -61.80 -39.05 -82.36
CA ALA A 527 -62.97 -39.92 -82.45
C ALA A 527 -64.23 -39.23 -83.04
N GLY A 528 -64.17 -37.93 -83.36
CA GLY A 528 -65.27 -37.18 -83.97
C GLY A 528 -66.54 -37.13 -83.10
N ASP A 529 -67.72 -37.33 -83.69
CA ASP A 529 -69.01 -37.24 -82.97
C ASP A 529 -69.17 -38.28 -81.84
N ALA A 530 -68.50 -39.44 -81.94
CA ALA A 530 -68.53 -40.48 -80.91
C ALA A 530 -67.72 -40.08 -79.64
N GLY A 531 -66.79 -39.13 -79.76
CA GLY A 531 -65.92 -38.68 -78.67
C GLY A 531 -66.46 -37.48 -77.87
N ARG A 532 -67.61 -36.91 -78.23
CA ARG A 532 -68.12 -35.65 -77.63
C ARG A 532 -68.26 -35.70 -76.10
N GLY A 533 -68.78 -36.79 -75.54
CA GLY A 533 -68.90 -36.96 -74.09
C GLY A 533 -67.56 -37.03 -73.37
N PHE A 534 -66.58 -37.74 -73.96
CA PHE A 534 -65.21 -37.83 -73.46
C PHE A 534 -64.48 -36.49 -73.56
N ALA A 535 -64.73 -35.70 -74.61
CA ALA A 535 -64.14 -34.37 -74.78
C ALA A 535 -64.57 -33.40 -73.66
N VAL A 536 -65.84 -33.44 -73.25
CA VAL A 536 -66.34 -32.60 -72.14
C VAL A 536 -65.70 -32.99 -70.81
N VAL A 537 -65.62 -34.29 -70.50
CA VAL A 537 -64.97 -34.77 -69.27
C VAL A 537 -63.48 -34.43 -69.27
N ALA A 538 -62.79 -34.61 -70.40
CA ALA A 538 -61.37 -34.27 -70.53
C ALA A 538 -61.13 -32.75 -70.34
N ALA A 539 -62.00 -31.90 -70.87
CA ALA A 539 -61.93 -30.45 -70.64
C ALA A 539 -62.18 -30.06 -69.17
N GLU A 540 -63.13 -30.71 -68.50
CA GLU A 540 -63.40 -30.47 -67.07
C GLU A 540 -62.22 -30.91 -66.19
N VAL A 541 -61.65 -32.10 -66.44
CA VAL A 541 -60.45 -32.58 -65.72
C VAL A 541 -59.27 -31.64 -65.97
N LYS A 542 -59.13 -31.12 -67.19
CA LYS A 542 -58.10 -30.13 -67.52
C LYS A 542 -58.28 -28.84 -66.71
N ALA A 543 -59.51 -28.32 -66.64
CA ALA A 543 -59.83 -27.12 -65.86
C ALA A 543 -59.58 -27.31 -64.35
N LEU A 544 -59.96 -28.47 -63.79
CA LEU A 544 -59.66 -28.81 -62.39
C LEU A 544 -58.15 -28.91 -62.12
N ALA A 545 -57.38 -29.46 -63.06
CA ALA A 545 -55.92 -29.55 -62.94
C ALA A 545 -55.25 -28.17 -62.96
N GLU A 546 -55.68 -27.27 -63.86
CA GLU A 546 -55.22 -25.88 -63.91
C GLU A 546 -55.60 -25.12 -62.63
N GLN A 547 -56.83 -25.30 -62.12
CA GLN A 547 -57.27 -24.70 -60.85
C GLN A 547 -56.46 -25.23 -59.66
N THR A 548 -56.13 -26.53 -59.66
CA THR A 548 -55.32 -27.16 -58.61
C THR A 548 -53.90 -26.61 -58.64
N SER A 549 -53.26 -26.53 -59.81
CA SER A 549 -51.91 -25.97 -59.96
C SER A 549 -51.85 -24.49 -59.54
N LYS A 550 -52.90 -23.71 -59.86
CA LYS A 550 -53.01 -22.33 -59.37
C LYS A 550 -53.10 -22.27 -57.85
N ALA A 551 -53.93 -23.11 -57.22
CA ALA A 551 -54.10 -23.15 -55.77
C ALA A 551 -52.82 -23.63 -55.07
N THR A 552 -52.10 -24.61 -55.61
CA THR A 552 -50.80 -25.06 -55.08
C THR A 552 -49.74 -23.97 -55.21
N GLY A 553 -49.74 -23.19 -56.30
CA GLY A 553 -48.87 -22.02 -56.44
C GLY A 553 -49.12 -20.97 -55.36
N GLU A 554 -50.38 -20.64 -55.08
CA GLU A 554 -50.77 -19.71 -54.00
C GLU A 554 -50.34 -20.24 -52.62
N ILE A 555 -50.54 -21.53 -52.33
CA ILE A 555 -50.08 -22.17 -51.09
C ILE A 555 -48.54 -22.15 -51.01
N GLY A 556 -47.83 -22.44 -52.10
CA GLY A 556 -46.38 -22.41 -52.17
C GLY A 556 -45.82 -21.03 -51.81
N GLN A 557 -46.46 -19.96 -52.29
CA GLN A 557 -46.12 -18.59 -51.89
C GLN A 557 -46.30 -18.35 -50.39
N GLN A 558 -47.39 -18.85 -49.79
CA GLN A 558 -47.63 -18.74 -48.34
C GLN A 558 -46.59 -19.52 -47.52
N ILE A 559 -46.22 -20.73 -47.97
CA ILE A 559 -45.19 -21.55 -47.30
C ILE A 559 -43.83 -20.85 -47.34
N THR A 560 -43.44 -20.29 -48.49
CA THR A 560 -42.22 -19.48 -48.60
C THR A 560 -42.25 -18.29 -47.63
N GLY A 561 -43.39 -17.61 -47.50
CA GLY A 561 -43.59 -16.53 -46.53
C GLY A 561 -43.42 -16.99 -45.08
N ILE A 562 -43.99 -18.14 -44.71
CA ILE A 562 -43.84 -18.74 -43.39
C ILE A 562 -42.37 -19.11 -43.12
N GLN A 563 -41.68 -19.72 -44.09
CA GLN A 563 -40.26 -20.07 -43.96
C GLN A 563 -39.40 -18.82 -43.73
N ALA A 564 -39.60 -17.77 -44.52
CA ALA A 564 -38.88 -16.50 -44.37
C ALA A 564 -39.11 -15.87 -42.98
N ALA A 565 -40.36 -15.74 -42.54
CA ALA A 565 -40.71 -15.19 -41.23
C ALA A 565 -40.13 -16.04 -40.07
N THR A 566 -40.08 -17.35 -40.24
CA THR A 566 -39.48 -18.28 -39.27
C THR A 566 -37.96 -18.08 -39.19
N GLN A 567 -37.29 -17.89 -40.33
CA GLN A 567 -35.85 -17.65 -40.39
C GLN A 567 -35.47 -16.30 -39.78
N GLU A 568 -36.26 -15.26 -40.03
CA GLU A 568 -36.13 -13.95 -39.39
C GLU A 568 -36.28 -14.06 -37.86
N SER A 569 -37.30 -14.81 -37.40
CA SER A 569 -37.52 -15.07 -35.97
C SER A 569 -36.33 -15.77 -35.31
N VAL A 570 -35.71 -16.74 -35.99
CA VAL A 570 -34.47 -17.39 -35.50
C VAL A 570 -33.33 -16.39 -35.37
N GLY A 571 -33.18 -15.48 -36.33
CA GLY A 571 -32.19 -14.39 -36.27
C GLY A 571 -32.39 -13.51 -35.04
N ALA A 572 -33.62 -13.00 -34.84
CA ALA A 572 -33.97 -12.17 -33.70
C ALA A 572 -33.73 -12.88 -32.35
N ILE A 573 -34.08 -14.17 -32.24
CA ILE A 573 -33.84 -14.96 -31.01
C ILE A 573 -32.34 -15.09 -30.72
N LYS A 574 -31.49 -15.24 -31.74
CA LYS A 574 -30.03 -15.29 -31.55
C LYS A 574 -29.47 -13.96 -31.05
N GLU A 575 -29.93 -12.84 -31.60
CA GLU A 575 -29.52 -11.50 -31.15
C GLU A 575 -29.94 -11.22 -29.70
N ILE A 576 -31.17 -11.63 -29.33
CA ILE A 576 -31.65 -11.57 -27.95
C ILE A 576 -30.77 -12.43 -27.05
N SER A 577 -30.46 -13.66 -27.45
CA SER A 577 -29.60 -14.58 -26.69
C SER A 577 -28.22 -13.96 -26.43
N GLY A 578 -27.58 -13.41 -27.46
CA GLY A 578 -26.28 -12.74 -27.30
C GLY A 578 -26.34 -11.48 -26.43
N THR A 579 -27.48 -10.77 -26.40
CA THR A 579 -27.68 -9.64 -25.50
C THR A 579 -27.83 -10.09 -24.05
N ILE A 580 -28.52 -11.20 -23.79
CA ILE A 580 -28.66 -11.79 -22.45
C ILE A 580 -27.32 -12.36 -21.95
N GLU A 581 -26.52 -12.98 -22.82
CA GLU A 581 -25.17 -13.45 -22.47
C GLU A 581 -24.28 -12.29 -22.01
N ARG A 582 -24.31 -11.15 -22.73
CA ARG A 582 -23.63 -9.92 -22.30
C ARG A 582 -24.14 -9.40 -20.95
N LEU A 583 -25.45 -9.45 -20.70
CA LEU A 583 -26.01 -9.09 -19.38
C LEU A 583 -25.48 -9.99 -18.27
N SER A 584 -25.35 -11.29 -18.52
CA SER A 584 -24.79 -12.25 -17.56
C SER A 584 -23.32 -11.93 -17.23
N GLU A 585 -22.51 -11.58 -18.23
CA GLU A 585 -21.12 -11.19 -18.05
C GLU A 585 -20.98 -9.89 -17.23
N ILE A 586 -21.81 -8.89 -17.54
CA ILE A 586 -21.86 -7.63 -16.78
C ILE A 586 -22.25 -7.90 -15.32
N ALA A 587 -23.28 -8.72 -15.07
CA ALA A 587 -23.70 -9.08 -13.72
C ALA A 587 -22.57 -9.78 -12.94
N SER A 588 -21.80 -10.68 -13.59
CA SER A 588 -20.63 -11.31 -12.98
C SER A 588 -19.54 -10.29 -12.63
N THR A 589 -19.29 -9.32 -13.50
CA THR A 589 -18.29 -8.25 -13.25
C THR A 589 -18.71 -7.36 -12.08
N ILE A 590 -20.00 -6.99 -12.02
CA ILE A 590 -20.56 -6.22 -10.89
C ILE A 590 -20.43 -7.02 -9.60
N ALA A 591 -20.69 -8.34 -9.62
CA ALA A 591 -20.58 -9.18 -8.43
C ALA A 591 -19.18 -9.12 -7.81
N VAL A 592 -18.13 -9.22 -8.63
CA VAL A 592 -16.73 -9.08 -8.18
C VAL A 592 -16.47 -7.70 -7.59
N ALA A 593 -16.93 -6.63 -8.25
CA ALA A 593 -16.77 -5.27 -7.75
C ALA A 593 -17.48 -5.05 -6.40
N VAL A 594 -18.68 -5.61 -6.23
CA VAL A 594 -19.46 -5.52 -4.99
C VAL A 594 -18.81 -6.31 -3.86
N GLU A 595 -18.22 -7.48 -4.14
CA GLU A 595 -17.42 -8.22 -3.14
C GLU A 595 -16.21 -7.41 -2.67
N GLN A 596 -15.50 -6.75 -3.58
CA GLN A 596 -14.38 -5.85 -3.24
C GLN A 596 -14.85 -4.66 -2.39
N GLN A 597 -15.97 -4.04 -2.73
CA GLN A 597 -16.57 -2.97 -1.93
C GLN A 597 -16.96 -3.45 -0.53
N GLY A 598 -17.45 -4.69 -0.40
CA GLY A 598 -17.74 -5.31 0.88
C GLY A 598 -16.50 -5.46 1.75
N ALA A 599 -15.39 -5.94 1.19
CA ALA A 599 -14.11 -6.07 1.90
C ALA A 599 -13.57 -4.70 2.36
N ALA A 600 -13.61 -3.68 1.48
CA ALA A 600 -13.18 -2.33 1.81
C ALA A 600 -14.04 -1.70 2.92
N THR A 601 -15.36 -1.92 2.89
CA THR A 601 -16.28 -1.40 3.92
C THR A 601 -16.04 -2.05 5.28
N GLN A 602 -15.73 -3.36 5.31
CA GLN A 602 -15.33 -4.02 6.56
C GLN A 602 -14.01 -3.49 7.11
N GLU A 603 -13.06 -3.15 6.25
CA GLU A 603 -11.79 -2.53 6.66
C GLU A 603 -12.01 -1.12 7.23
N ILE A 604 -12.86 -0.31 6.58
CA ILE A 604 -13.28 1.00 7.11
C ILE A 604 -13.92 0.83 8.49
N SER A 605 -14.82 -0.14 8.67
CA SER A 605 -15.45 -0.40 9.97
C SER A 605 -14.43 -0.70 11.07
N ARG A 606 -13.43 -1.56 10.78
CA ARG A 606 -12.32 -1.84 11.72
C ARG A 606 -11.51 -0.58 12.05
N ASN A 607 -11.16 0.22 11.04
CA ASN A 607 -10.40 1.46 11.24
C ASN A 607 -11.18 2.49 12.06
N VAL A 608 -12.49 2.58 11.87
CA VAL A 608 -13.38 3.46 12.63
C VAL A 608 -13.46 3.02 14.10
N GLN A 609 -13.55 1.72 14.38
CA GLN A 609 -13.51 1.20 15.76
C GLN A 609 -12.17 1.49 16.44
N GLN A 610 -11.06 1.32 15.73
CA GLN A 610 -9.74 1.67 16.25
C GLN A 610 -9.61 3.17 16.51
N ALA A 611 -10.11 4.02 15.61
CA ALA A 611 -10.15 5.46 15.81
C ALA A 611 -11.01 5.83 17.04
N ALA A 612 -12.15 5.17 17.24
CA ALA A 612 -13.00 5.38 18.41
C ALA A 612 -12.25 5.09 19.72
N GLN A 613 -11.57 3.94 19.79
CA GLN A 613 -10.73 3.58 20.93
C GLN A 613 -9.60 4.60 21.14
N GLY A 614 -8.94 5.03 20.07
CA GLY A 614 -7.92 6.09 20.11
C GLY A 614 -8.45 7.40 20.70
N THR A 615 -9.63 7.85 20.27
CA THR A 615 -10.25 9.08 20.83
C THR A 615 -10.59 8.96 22.31
N GLN A 616 -11.06 7.78 22.76
CA GLN A 616 -11.32 7.51 24.18
C GLN A 616 -10.01 7.50 24.99
N GLN A 617 -8.94 6.88 24.46
CA GLN A 617 -7.62 6.87 25.10
C GLN A 617 -7.08 8.29 25.28
N VAL A 618 -7.19 9.14 24.25
CA VAL A 618 -6.77 10.55 24.33
C VAL A 618 -7.57 11.29 25.41
N SER A 619 -8.88 11.08 25.48
CA SER A 619 -9.74 11.68 26.52
C SER A 619 -9.39 11.21 27.94
N ALA A 620 -8.96 9.95 28.11
CA ALA A 620 -8.46 9.47 29.40
C ALA A 620 -7.12 10.13 29.76
N ASN A 621 -6.15 10.09 28.85
CA ASN A 621 -4.80 10.63 29.07
C ASN A 621 -4.82 12.14 29.34
N ILE A 622 -5.70 12.89 28.68
CA ILE A 622 -5.79 14.34 28.84
C ILE A 622 -6.33 14.71 30.24
N THR A 623 -7.16 13.85 30.85
CA THR A 623 -7.61 14.02 32.24
C THR A 623 -6.43 13.89 33.22
N ASP A 624 -5.48 13.00 32.95
CA ASP A 624 -4.28 12.86 33.77
C ASP A 624 -3.33 14.05 33.61
N VAL A 625 -3.17 14.57 32.39
CA VAL A 625 -2.42 15.81 32.14
C VAL A 625 -3.06 17.00 32.87
N GLN A 626 -4.40 17.09 32.87
CA GLN A 626 -5.11 18.14 33.61
C GLN A 626 -4.80 18.09 35.11
N ARG A 627 -4.79 16.87 35.68
CA ARG A 627 -4.45 16.65 37.09
C ARG A 627 -3.01 17.03 37.40
N GLY A 628 -2.05 16.58 36.58
CA GLY A 628 -0.64 16.91 36.74
C GLY A 628 -0.36 18.42 36.61
N ALA A 629 -1.05 19.12 35.71
CA ALA A 629 -0.98 20.58 35.62
C ALA A 629 -1.53 21.26 36.89
N SER A 630 -2.66 20.80 37.44
CA SER A 630 -3.22 21.30 38.70
C SER A 630 -2.29 21.08 39.90
N GLU A 631 -1.67 19.90 40.01
CA GLU A 631 -0.69 19.59 41.05
C GLU A 631 0.56 20.47 40.91
N THR A 632 1.05 20.67 39.68
CA THR A 632 2.19 21.55 39.39
C THR A 632 1.90 23.00 39.78
N GLY A 633 0.71 23.52 39.47
CA GLY A 633 0.30 24.87 39.88
C GLY A 633 0.22 25.03 41.40
N SER A 634 -0.30 24.01 42.09
CA SER A 634 -0.37 23.99 43.57
C SER A 634 1.02 23.95 44.21
N ALA A 635 1.90 23.07 43.73
CA ALA A 635 3.28 22.96 44.21
C ALA A 635 4.07 24.25 43.93
N SER A 636 3.89 24.85 42.76
CA SER A 636 4.54 26.11 42.39
C SER A 636 4.09 27.25 43.31
N SER A 637 2.81 27.32 43.66
CA SER A 637 2.28 28.32 44.60
C SER A 637 2.89 28.18 46.01
N GLN A 638 3.14 26.94 46.45
CA GLN A 638 3.83 26.67 47.72
C GLN A 638 5.29 27.10 47.68
N VAL A 639 6.01 26.77 46.59
CA VAL A 639 7.41 27.20 46.38
C VAL A 639 7.51 28.72 46.34
N LEU A 640 6.60 29.40 45.64
CA LEU A 640 6.52 30.85 45.59
C LEU A 640 6.38 31.46 46.99
N SER A 641 5.44 30.93 47.79
CA SER A 641 5.20 31.39 49.16
C SER A 641 6.41 31.16 50.07
N ALA A 642 7.10 30.02 49.92
CA ALA A 642 8.31 29.70 50.68
C ALA A 642 9.49 30.59 50.27
N ALA A 643 9.67 30.87 48.99
CA ALA A 643 10.71 31.76 48.46
C ALA A 643 10.50 33.21 48.93
N GLN A 644 9.26 33.72 48.88
CA GLN A 644 8.92 35.05 49.39
C GLN A 644 9.18 35.17 50.90
N SER A 645 8.85 34.12 51.66
CA SER A 645 9.12 34.06 53.10
C SER A 645 10.62 34.05 53.39
N LEU A 646 11.40 33.25 52.66
CA LEU A 646 12.86 33.17 52.79
C LEU A 646 13.55 34.49 52.40
N SER A 647 13.05 35.18 51.37
CA SER A 647 13.52 36.52 50.99
C SER A 647 13.26 37.55 52.10
N SER A 648 12.08 37.50 52.72
CA SER A 648 11.72 38.35 53.87
C SER A 648 12.60 38.09 55.09
N ASP A 649 12.78 36.82 55.47
CA ASP A 649 13.62 36.42 56.61
C ASP A 649 15.10 36.76 56.38
N SER A 650 15.59 36.61 55.15
CA SER A 650 16.95 37.01 54.76
C SER A 650 17.16 38.52 54.92
N ASN A 651 16.20 39.33 54.47
CA ASN A 651 16.25 40.78 54.67
C ASN A 651 16.21 41.16 56.16
N ARG A 652 15.40 40.45 56.96
CA ARG A 652 15.32 40.69 58.41
C ARG A 652 16.64 40.33 59.10
N LEU A 653 17.26 39.20 58.72
CA LEU A 653 18.57 38.80 59.22
C LEU A 653 19.65 39.82 58.85
N LYS A 654 19.63 40.35 57.61
CA LYS A 654 20.54 41.43 57.18
C LYS A 654 20.48 42.64 58.12
N LEU A 655 19.26 43.07 58.45
CA LEU A 655 19.02 44.23 59.30
C LEU A 655 19.46 43.98 60.76
N GLU A 656 19.14 42.82 61.33
CA GLU A 656 19.54 42.49 62.71
C GLU A 656 21.05 42.30 62.85
N VAL A 657 21.71 41.68 61.87
CA VAL A 657 23.17 41.56 61.85
C VAL A 657 23.83 42.93 61.71
N GLY A 658 23.30 43.81 60.85
CA GLY A 658 23.78 45.18 60.73
C GLY A 658 23.67 45.96 62.05
N ARG A 659 22.50 45.92 62.71
CA ARG A 659 22.29 46.55 64.02
C ARG A 659 23.22 46.01 65.10
N PHE A 660 23.42 44.69 65.14
CA PHE A 660 24.32 44.06 66.09
C PHE A 660 25.77 44.51 65.88
N VAL A 661 26.23 44.50 64.63
CA VAL A 661 27.58 44.94 64.25
C VAL A 661 27.78 46.41 64.55
N ASP A 662 26.81 47.27 64.26
CA ASP A 662 26.87 48.70 64.59
C ASP A 662 26.91 48.95 66.09
N SER A 663 26.16 48.16 66.88
CA SER A 663 26.22 48.22 68.35
C SER A 663 27.58 47.79 68.89
N VAL A 664 28.19 46.76 68.29
CA VAL A 664 29.55 46.28 68.65
C VAL A 664 30.64 47.26 68.20
N ARG A 665 30.43 48.02 67.12
CA ARG A 665 31.33 49.09 66.68
C ARG A 665 31.24 50.36 67.54
N ALA A 666 30.09 50.59 68.18
CA ALA A 666 29.83 51.75 69.02
C ALA A 666 30.22 51.54 70.50
N ALA A 667 30.29 50.29 70.95
CA ALA A 667 30.85 49.87 72.24
C ALA A 667 32.39 49.83 72.20
#